data_AF-A0A843A383-F1
#
_entry.id   AF-A0A843A383-F1
#
_cell.length_a   1.000
_cell.length_b   1.000
_cell.length_c   1.000
_cell.angle_alpha   90.00
_cell.angle_beta   90.00
_cell.angle_gamma   90.00
#
_symmetry.space_group_name_H-M   'P 1'
#
loop_
_entity.id
_entity.type
_entity.pdbx_description
1 polymer ?
#
loop_
_entity_poly.entity_id
_entity_poly.type
_entity_poly.pdbx_seq_one_letter_code
_entity_poly.pdbx_strand_id
1 'polypeptide(L)'
;MHINKTLRATTLALLIILASLLSCIQNNTVTAQPSGETTTLYFTKYDPLGFEEESINGTQMSLTPQTTTKDSELPPPIFIKNESKILRDFNTEELLAWIDLWIMFKFSDFSSEFGDTEGLPDEWQQYLDELFEMYNPFKIQEDYTYTGEQPVEISGDIIFNLFFSSKSKFIGEKDNVKVSIGKKTLLFGELPITKEIKNITTTIKPTFSNRIKRIPITLNLENESILVEPNDIISFSVEITPSQRTLSKIFELLNKIGIDGSCILNITANLLSKRKIDTLQQFGETLKEIINTTATLKEGINISLSDAFWEIVDALRGSSFYYGSSAHPSHIILPLKLTGENENSKVYYLHSKNIMDENKTTNDTLIRTDFSKKPITWAGPALSRSKILKDSTAIFYLNARDLLRKISVSATLYNGDEVLATTSQNISRDFLLSRPNEPVTFIFNDINKEINYNDRLSLTIAVTNDTSMGLFGKIRAWYDTEAYPSLLMVIFDETDNIKVTSESNPPEGLIVPGSSVLYTLNITSKKTDNISVTYTESHVGAWKIAVVEDMLISLAAGASTQVHIFVNSTNQTKDTYGNTIDVTFIVQGNTGITREAVSAEVSEAAIVYDVEILGYSNNINISKGENRTFYFVIKNNNTGAIDDVDSYTISASSNNDWPLIARESIRNLVIGDSTDTDDARVVIQVPKDTTLNSDIITITVTSDGDPNTIATINVTVHVIAGDFLESIYNLFDSAAETLGLNEMFGSFGAIVLASILMVIILFLLIILALVFTTKHVRIICTDRIKEIEAAEKAIFELTLQNPSKKTQSYEILAQQTAPSSKWMIAVEPLATAIDGRQSKTVQIIVTPTNNNESKDWTQVTVHVKKTGKKKTEYITLIAMIKEGKTLLKLDNVSHWPTVFNPGEKVTTSCSISNNGTVSARNVKVFFYLNGKQKNMVEVTIPAGNIADLQIPWIAVKGKNQVRIRLKE
;
A
#
# COMPACT_ATOMS: atom_id res chain seq x y z
N MET A 1 49.91 -13.92 -34.57
CA MET A 1 48.44 -13.71 -34.50
C MET A 1 47.97 -13.28 -33.10
N HIS A 2 48.49 -13.84 -32.00
CA HIS A 2 48.14 -13.41 -30.63
C HIS A 2 48.67 -12.02 -30.22
N ILE A 3 49.88 -11.62 -30.63
CA ILE A 3 50.48 -10.33 -30.22
C ILE A 3 49.67 -9.12 -30.75
N ASN A 4 49.06 -9.22 -31.94
CA ASN A 4 48.18 -8.18 -32.46
C ASN A 4 46.85 -8.09 -31.72
N LYS A 5 46.30 -9.20 -31.20
CA LYS A 5 45.08 -9.16 -30.38
C LYS A 5 45.33 -8.48 -29.04
N THR A 6 46.46 -8.77 -28.40
CA THR A 6 46.81 -8.16 -27.10
C THR A 6 47.06 -6.67 -27.24
N LEU A 7 47.86 -6.22 -28.22
CA LEU A 7 48.11 -4.80 -28.47
C LEU A 7 46.82 -4.03 -28.79
N ARG A 8 45.91 -4.65 -29.56
CA ARG A 8 44.58 -4.08 -29.89
C ARG A 8 43.69 -3.94 -28.66
N ALA A 9 43.66 -4.96 -27.80
CA ALA A 9 42.92 -4.92 -26.54
C ALA A 9 43.51 -3.89 -25.54
N THR A 10 44.84 -3.75 -25.45
CA THR A 10 45.45 -2.70 -24.60
C THR A 10 45.19 -1.30 -25.14
N THR A 11 45.11 -1.12 -26.47
CA THR A 11 44.82 0.20 -27.05
C THR A 11 43.35 0.58 -26.82
N LEU A 12 42.42 -0.37 -26.95
CA LEU A 12 41.01 -0.18 -26.59
C LEU A 12 40.84 0.09 -25.10
N ALA A 13 41.53 -0.67 -24.23
CA ALA A 13 41.53 -0.43 -22.79
C ALA A 13 42.12 0.94 -22.43
N LEU A 14 43.17 1.40 -23.12
CA LEU A 14 43.76 2.72 -22.91
C LEU A 14 42.79 3.84 -23.35
N LEU A 15 42.07 3.67 -24.46
CA LEU A 15 41.02 4.58 -24.93
C LEU A 15 39.84 4.63 -23.95
N ILE A 16 39.41 3.49 -23.41
CA ILE A 16 38.37 3.40 -22.37
C ILE A 16 38.84 4.10 -21.09
N ILE A 17 40.10 3.91 -20.68
CA ILE A 17 40.68 4.56 -19.49
C ILE A 17 40.79 6.07 -19.69
N LEU A 18 41.25 6.55 -20.86
CA LEU A 18 41.31 7.98 -21.18
C LEU A 18 39.92 8.62 -21.25
N ALA A 19 38.93 7.94 -21.84
CA ALA A 19 37.54 8.38 -21.88
C ALA A 19 36.89 8.46 -20.48
N SER A 20 37.14 7.46 -19.63
CA SER A 20 36.64 7.43 -18.26
C SER A 20 37.27 8.53 -17.38
N LEU A 21 38.54 8.91 -17.64
CA LEU A 21 39.21 9.99 -16.92
C LEU A 21 38.71 11.39 -17.34
N LEU A 22 38.23 11.56 -18.58
CA LEU A 22 37.60 12.79 -19.07
C LEU A 22 36.17 12.97 -18.53
N SER A 23 35.49 11.88 -18.16
CA SER A 23 34.11 11.88 -17.66
C SER A 23 33.97 12.31 -16.19
N CYS A 24 35.07 12.38 -15.45
CA CYS A 24 35.09 12.63 -13.99
C CYS A 24 35.26 14.11 -13.59
N ILE A 25 35.15 15.06 -14.52
CA ILE A 25 35.36 16.48 -14.22
C ILE A 25 34.00 17.15 -13.99
N GLN A 26 33.82 17.70 -12.78
CA GLN A 26 32.61 18.35 -12.29
C GLN A 26 32.12 19.44 -13.25
N ASN A 27 30.94 19.23 -13.85
CA ASN A 27 30.21 20.27 -14.57
C ASN A 27 29.78 21.36 -13.59
N ASN A 28 30.42 22.53 -13.62
CA ASN A 28 29.88 23.73 -13.01
C ASN A 28 28.69 24.20 -13.85
N THR A 29 27.49 23.89 -13.40
CA THR A 29 26.24 24.14 -14.11
C THR A 29 25.84 25.62 -14.03
N VAL A 30 25.61 26.22 -15.19
CA VAL A 30 24.82 27.45 -15.27
C VAL A 30 23.37 27.08 -15.00
N THR A 31 22.84 27.61 -13.91
CA THR A 31 21.51 27.34 -13.37
C THR A 31 20.51 28.33 -13.95
N ALA A 32 19.42 27.85 -14.54
CA ALA A 32 18.34 28.74 -14.97
C ALA A 32 17.01 27.98 -15.13
N GLN A 33 15.99 28.52 -14.45
CA GLN A 33 14.63 28.01 -14.43
C GLN A 33 13.87 28.43 -15.72
N PRO A 34 13.13 27.53 -16.38
CA PRO A 34 12.31 27.89 -17.53
C PRO A 34 11.19 28.86 -17.14
N SER A 35 10.93 29.84 -18.00
CA SER A 35 10.03 30.98 -17.74
C SER A 35 8.65 30.87 -18.42
N GLY A 36 8.23 29.67 -18.87
CA GLY A 36 6.89 29.47 -19.43
C GLY A 36 6.66 28.12 -20.12
N GLU A 37 5.46 27.97 -20.72
CA GLU A 37 4.97 26.79 -21.46
C GLU A 37 5.81 26.37 -22.67
N THR A 38 6.63 27.29 -23.18
CA THR A 38 7.60 26.98 -24.23
C THR A 38 8.98 27.49 -23.84
N THR A 39 9.99 26.63 -23.88
CA THR A 39 11.37 27.02 -23.66
C THR A 39 12.12 27.04 -24.98
N THR A 40 12.80 28.15 -25.28
CA THR A 40 13.64 28.26 -26.46
C THR A 40 15.10 28.05 -26.07
N LEU A 41 15.75 27.08 -26.71
CA LEU A 41 17.14 26.72 -26.46
C LEU A 41 17.96 26.98 -27.72
N TYR A 42 19.00 27.79 -27.61
CA TYR A 42 19.88 28.20 -28.70
C TYR A 42 21.14 27.33 -28.71
N PHE A 43 21.50 26.82 -29.89
CA PHE A 43 22.78 26.14 -30.10
C PHE A 43 23.94 27.12 -29.89
N THR A 44 24.94 26.71 -29.11
CA THR A 44 26.10 27.52 -28.76
C THR A 44 27.33 27.10 -29.56
N LYS A 45 28.52 27.62 -29.26
CA LYS A 45 29.74 27.21 -29.97
C LYS A 45 30.16 25.81 -29.49
N TYR A 46 29.71 24.79 -30.21
CA TYR A 46 30.07 23.39 -30.02
C TYR A 46 31.60 23.14 -30.10
N ASP A 47 32.19 22.69 -29.00
CA ASP A 47 33.58 22.21 -28.89
C ASP A 47 33.58 20.76 -28.36
N PRO A 48 33.56 19.75 -29.24
CA PRO A 48 33.46 18.33 -28.83
C PRO A 48 34.73 17.78 -28.16
N LEU A 49 35.86 18.51 -28.24
CA LEU A 49 37.16 18.05 -27.75
C LEU A 49 37.65 18.83 -26.52
N GLY A 50 36.90 19.85 -26.09
CA GLY A 50 37.18 20.59 -24.87
C GLY A 50 38.49 21.38 -24.93
N PHE A 51 38.89 21.85 -26.11
CA PHE A 51 40.19 22.50 -26.31
C PHE A 51 40.25 23.93 -25.78
N GLU A 52 39.10 24.59 -25.59
CA GLU A 52 39.05 25.90 -24.92
C GLU A 52 38.95 25.74 -23.39
N GLU A 53 39.77 26.43 -22.59
CA GLU A 53 39.78 26.32 -21.10
C GLU A 53 38.41 26.61 -20.44
N GLU A 54 37.49 27.29 -21.13
CA GLU A 54 36.11 27.56 -20.67
C GLU A 54 35.11 26.43 -21.04
N SER A 55 35.52 25.45 -21.85
CA SER A 55 34.66 24.38 -22.42
C SER A 55 34.67 23.06 -21.63
N ILE A 56 35.34 23.04 -20.47
CA ILE A 56 35.50 21.86 -19.58
C ILE A 56 34.14 21.33 -19.05
N ASN A 57 33.02 22.05 -19.26
CA ASN A 57 31.69 21.73 -18.73
C ASN A 57 30.72 21.05 -19.74
N GLY A 58 31.22 20.54 -20.87
CA GLY A 58 30.39 19.97 -21.92
C GLY A 58 29.61 21.02 -22.74
N THR A 59 29.14 20.62 -23.92
CA THR A 59 28.48 21.51 -24.88
C THR A 59 27.02 21.75 -24.48
N GLN A 60 26.75 22.86 -23.78
CA GLN A 60 25.42 23.22 -23.27
C GLN A 60 24.70 24.17 -24.23
N MET A 61 23.38 24.00 -24.37
CA MET A 61 22.53 24.98 -25.04
C MET A 61 22.28 26.20 -24.15
N SER A 62 22.01 27.34 -24.78
CA SER A 62 21.73 28.61 -24.08
C SER A 62 20.24 28.94 -24.09
N LEU A 63 19.71 29.46 -22.97
CA LEU A 63 18.37 30.06 -22.90
C LEU A 63 18.30 31.47 -23.51
N THR A 64 19.46 32.12 -23.70
CA THR A 64 19.55 33.46 -24.29
C THR A 64 20.16 33.41 -25.69
N PRO A 65 19.67 34.22 -26.63
CA PRO A 65 20.28 34.32 -27.96
C PRO A 65 21.75 34.76 -27.88
N GLN A 66 22.58 34.21 -28.75
CA GLN A 66 23.99 34.59 -28.85
C GLN A 66 24.14 36.06 -29.26
N THR A 67 25.11 36.77 -28.69
CA THR A 67 25.40 38.18 -29.01
C THR A 67 26.46 38.34 -30.12
N THR A 68 27.16 37.25 -30.46
CA THR A 68 28.18 37.21 -31.52
C THR A 68 27.51 37.33 -32.90
N THR A 69 28.14 38.03 -33.83
CA THR A 69 27.64 38.17 -35.22
C THR A 69 28.28 37.18 -36.19
N LYS A 70 29.33 36.47 -35.77
CA LYS A 70 30.04 35.46 -36.57
C LYS A 70 29.38 34.10 -36.37
N ASP A 71 29.03 33.44 -37.47
CA ASP A 71 28.48 32.07 -37.47
C ASP A 71 29.56 31.03 -37.18
N SER A 72 29.18 30.01 -36.41
CA SER A 72 29.81 28.69 -36.45
C SER A 72 29.19 27.85 -37.57
N GLU A 73 30.00 27.05 -38.26
CA GLU A 73 29.59 26.26 -39.42
C GLU A 73 30.02 24.79 -39.25
N LEU A 74 29.08 23.84 -39.41
CA LEU A 74 29.39 22.39 -39.45
C LEU A 74 28.92 21.76 -40.77
N PRO A 75 29.78 21.06 -41.54
CA PRO A 75 31.24 21.06 -41.40
C PRO A 75 31.83 22.46 -41.70
N PRO A 76 33.03 22.77 -41.17
CA PRO A 76 33.63 24.10 -41.31
C PRO A 76 33.94 24.44 -42.78
N PRO A 77 33.89 25.73 -43.16
CA PRO A 77 34.18 26.14 -44.52
C PRO A 77 35.68 26.04 -44.78
N ILE A 78 36.05 25.52 -45.96
CA ILE A 78 37.45 25.48 -46.43
C ILE A 78 38.09 26.89 -46.46
N PHE A 79 37.28 27.91 -46.73
CA PHE A 79 37.73 29.30 -46.88
C PHE A 79 36.88 30.24 -46.03
N ILE A 80 37.52 31.04 -45.18
CA ILE A 80 36.88 32.07 -44.37
C ILE A 80 36.68 33.33 -45.22
N LYS A 81 35.46 33.88 -45.17
CA LYS A 81 35.13 35.12 -45.88
C LYS A 81 35.68 36.31 -45.09
N ASN A 82 36.75 36.93 -45.59
CA ASN A 82 37.28 38.18 -45.05
C ASN A 82 36.75 39.36 -45.89
N GLU A 83 35.92 40.22 -45.31
CA GLU A 83 35.33 41.36 -46.05
C GLU A 83 36.36 42.40 -46.50
N SER A 84 37.58 42.36 -45.96
CA SER A 84 38.68 43.29 -46.27
C SER A 84 39.68 42.80 -47.33
N LYS A 85 39.60 41.55 -47.78
CA LYS A 85 40.55 40.95 -48.75
C LYS A 85 39.84 40.40 -50.00
N ILE A 86 40.48 40.55 -51.17
CA ILE A 86 39.99 40.00 -52.45
C ILE A 86 40.10 38.45 -52.47
N LEU A 87 41.09 37.91 -51.77
CA LEU A 87 41.29 36.46 -51.60
C LEU A 87 40.80 36.06 -50.20
N ARG A 88 40.09 34.92 -50.15
CA ARG A 88 39.60 34.34 -48.89
C ARG A 88 40.76 33.72 -48.12
N ASP A 89 40.77 33.89 -46.80
CA ASP A 89 41.75 33.27 -45.91
C ASP A 89 41.40 31.77 -45.73
N PHE A 90 42.39 30.90 -45.56
CA PHE A 90 42.18 29.46 -45.42
C PHE A 90 41.88 29.09 -43.96
N ASN A 91 40.89 28.23 -43.72
CA ASN A 91 40.43 27.90 -42.37
C ASN A 91 41.23 26.74 -41.76
N THR A 92 42.54 26.91 -41.56
CA THR A 92 43.43 25.78 -41.22
C THR A 92 43.07 25.09 -39.91
N GLU A 93 42.81 25.86 -38.85
CA GLU A 93 42.67 25.35 -37.48
C GLU A 93 41.36 24.57 -37.30
N GLU A 94 40.21 25.17 -37.62
CA GLU A 94 38.90 24.50 -37.52
C GLU A 94 38.81 23.31 -38.50
N LEU A 95 39.46 23.39 -39.67
CA LEU A 95 39.47 22.29 -40.63
C LEU A 95 40.29 21.10 -40.16
N LEU A 96 41.48 21.32 -39.59
CA LEU A 96 42.31 20.23 -39.06
C LEU A 96 41.62 19.57 -37.86
N ALA A 97 41.06 20.34 -36.93
CA ALA A 97 40.29 19.81 -35.81
C ALA A 97 39.08 18.96 -36.28
N TRP A 98 38.36 19.42 -37.31
CA TRP A 98 37.26 18.66 -37.89
C TRP A 98 37.74 17.36 -38.58
N ILE A 99 38.90 17.38 -39.24
CA ILE A 99 39.48 16.19 -39.87
C ILE A 99 39.93 15.18 -38.80
N ASP A 100 40.48 15.64 -37.68
CA ASP A 100 40.84 14.76 -36.56
C ASP A 100 39.60 14.05 -35.97
N LEU A 101 38.49 14.78 -35.79
CA LEU A 101 37.19 14.19 -35.41
C LEU A 101 36.72 13.15 -36.44
N TRP A 102 36.82 13.48 -37.73
CA TRP A 102 36.44 12.56 -38.80
C TRP A 102 37.30 11.29 -38.81
N ILE A 103 38.59 11.41 -38.52
CA ILE A 103 39.49 10.26 -38.38
C ILE A 103 39.08 9.37 -37.20
N MET A 104 38.77 9.98 -36.04
CA MET A 104 38.29 9.25 -34.86
C MET A 104 36.97 8.50 -35.14
N PHE A 105 36.03 9.16 -35.81
CA PHE A 105 34.77 8.56 -36.25
C PHE A 105 34.96 7.42 -37.27
N LYS A 106 35.94 7.52 -38.18
CA LYS A 106 36.26 6.40 -39.07
C LYS A 106 36.98 5.25 -38.39
N PHE A 107 37.69 5.53 -37.30
CA PHE A 107 38.26 4.49 -36.45
C PHE A 107 37.14 3.67 -35.77
N SER A 108 36.02 4.31 -35.38
CA SER A 108 34.88 3.64 -34.77
C SER A 108 34.06 2.81 -35.73
N ASP A 109 33.87 3.23 -36.99
CA ASP A 109 33.25 2.38 -38.02
C ASP A 109 33.97 1.02 -38.13
N PHE A 110 35.29 1.00 -37.92
CA PHE A 110 36.11 -0.21 -37.91
C PHE A 110 36.03 -1.01 -36.60
N SER A 111 35.65 -0.39 -35.47
CA SER A 111 35.46 -1.05 -34.16
C SER A 111 34.37 -2.14 -34.22
N SER A 112 33.39 -1.96 -35.11
CA SER A 112 32.37 -2.98 -35.43
C SER A 112 32.95 -4.26 -36.06
N GLU A 113 34.14 -4.20 -36.69
CA GLU A 113 34.90 -5.35 -37.18
C GLU A 113 35.87 -5.95 -36.14
N PHE A 114 36.01 -5.36 -34.93
CA PHE A 114 36.87 -5.91 -33.85
C PHE A 114 36.31 -7.20 -33.20
N GLY A 115 35.26 -7.74 -33.79
CA GLY A 115 34.69 -9.04 -33.49
C GLY A 115 33.47 -8.88 -32.62
N ASP A 116 32.52 -9.80 -32.82
CA ASP A 116 31.52 -10.15 -31.83
C ASP A 116 32.10 -9.94 -30.43
N THR A 117 31.60 -8.94 -29.72
CA THR A 117 31.85 -8.73 -28.29
C THR A 117 31.09 -9.78 -27.51
N GLU A 118 31.23 -11.06 -27.89
CA GLU A 118 30.73 -12.21 -27.15
C GLU A 118 31.34 -12.14 -25.74
N GLY A 119 30.56 -11.63 -24.79
CA GLY A 119 30.90 -11.55 -23.37
C GLY A 119 30.97 -10.14 -22.76
N LEU A 120 30.85 -9.05 -23.53
CA LEU A 120 30.57 -7.74 -22.91
C LEU A 120 29.06 -7.61 -22.65
N PRO A 121 28.65 -7.12 -21.47
CA PRO A 121 27.24 -6.77 -21.25
C PRO A 121 26.77 -5.76 -22.30
N ASP A 122 25.52 -5.90 -22.76
CA ASP A 122 24.90 -5.02 -23.77
C ASP A 122 25.07 -3.52 -23.43
N GLU A 123 25.05 -3.21 -22.14
CA GLU A 123 25.26 -1.88 -21.55
C GLU A 123 26.62 -1.25 -21.89
N TRP A 124 27.70 -2.04 -21.90
CA TRP A 124 29.04 -1.57 -22.27
C TRP A 124 29.18 -1.36 -23.76
N GLN A 125 28.50 -2.17 -24.56
CA GLN A 125 28.46 -2.00 -26.01
C GLN A 125 27.71 -0.71 -26.36
N GLN A 126 26.58 -0.46 -25.70
CA GLN A 126 25.83 0.79 -25.83
C GLN A 126 26.67 2.02 -25.45
N TYR A 127 27.44 1.96 -24.36
CA TYR A 127 28.34 3.05 -23.96
C TYR A 127 29.42 3.33 -25.00
N LEU A 128 30.03 2.28 -25.58
CA LEU A 128 31.05 2.44 -26.61
C LEU A 128 30.46 3.02 -27.90
N ASP A 129 29.29 2.54 -28.33
CA ASP A 129 28.60 3.06 -29.51
C ASP A 129 28.30 4.56 -29.35
N GLU A 130 27.85 4.99 -28.16
CA GLU A 130 27.61 6.40 -27.89
C GLU A 130 28.89 7.24 -27.81
N LEU A 131 29.93 6.72 -27.15
CA LEU A 131 31.22 7.39 -27.05
C LEU A 131 31.76 7.69 -28.46
N PHE A 132 31.63 6.75 -29.38
CA PHE A 132 32.03 6.92 -30.76
C PHE A 132 31.12 7.86 -31.55
N GLU A 133 29.81 7.80 -31.32
CA GLU A 133 28.82 8.74 -31.87
C GLU A 133 29.07 10.19 -31.42
N MET A 134 29.65 10.43 -30.23
CA MET A 134 30.05 11.77 -29.78
C MET A 134 31.12 12.40 -30.68
N TYR A 135 31.95 11.58 -31.32
CA TYR A 135 32.99 12.04 -32.24
C TYR A 135 32.52 12.15 -33.70
N ASN A 136 31.23 11.96 -33.97
CA ASN A 136 30.70 12.09 -35.33
C ASN A 136 30.87 13.53 -35.84
N PRO A 137 31.72 13.77 -36.85
CA PRO A 137 32.07 15.12 -37.32
C PRO A 137 30.92 15.79 -38.08
N PHE A 138 29.81 15.09 -38.32
CA PHE A 138 28.62 15.61 -38.96
C PHE A 138 27.46 15.86 -38.00
N LYS A 139 27.68 15.58 -36.71
CA LYS A 139 26.68 15.68 -35.66
C LYS A 139 27.08 16.78 -34.69
N ILE A 140 26.14 17.65 -34.38
CA ILE A 140 26.19 18.46 -33.17
C ILE A 140 25.28 17.80 -32.15
N GLN A 141 25.77 17.64 -30.93
CA GLN A 141 24.97 17.20 -29.80
C GLN A 141 25.20 18.15 -28.64
N GLU A 142 24.18 18.91 -28.27
CA GLU A 142 24.23 19.83 -27.14
C GLU A 142 23.19 19.42 -26.09
N ASP A 143 23.57 19.63 -24.83
CA ASP A 143 22.77 19.23 -23.68
C ASP A 143 22.04 20.42 -23.06
N TYR A 144 20.93 20.10 -22.39
CA TYR A 144 20.20 21.01 -21.53
C TYR A 144 19.89 20.29 -20.21
N THR A 145 20.45 20.79 -19.12
CA THR A 145 20.14 20.31 -17.77
C THR A 145 18.91 21.04 -17.25
N TYR A 146 17.86 20.29 -16.92
CA TYR A 146 16.66 20.86 -16.31
C TYR A 146 16.89 21.10 -14.82
N THR A 147 16.90 22.36 -14.38
CA THR A 147 17.12 22.73 -12.96
C THR A 147 15.85 23.22 -12.27
N GLY A 148 14.66 22.93 -12.81
CA GLY A 148 13.41 23.31 -12.17
C GLY A 148 13.15 22.46 -10.91
N GLU A 149 12.41 23.01 -9.95
CA GLU A 149 12.11 22.34 -8.68
C GLU A 149 11.05 21.23 -8.81
N GLN A 150 10.24 21.28 -9.87
CA GLN A 150 9.16 20.33 -10.14
C GLN A 150 9.40 19.63 -11.48
N PRO A 151 8.99 18.37 -11.66
CA PRO A 151 9.13 17.72 -12.95
C PRO A 151 8.30 18.41 -14.03
N VAL A 152 8.77 18.37 -15.27
CA VAL A 152 8.08 18.87 -16.46
C VAL A 152 7.93 17.77 -17.51
N GLU A 153 6.87 17.85 -18.28
CA GLU A 153 6.51 17.00 -19.39
C GLU A 153 6.67 17.77 -20.71
N ILE A 154 7.56 17.32 -21.59
CA ILE A 154 7.56 17.80 -22.97
C ILE A 154 6.39 17.14 -23.70
N SER A 155 5.33 17.91 -23.98
CA SER A 155 4.14 17.40 -24.67
C SER A 155 3.71 18.32 -25.81
N GLY A 156 3.91 17.83 -27.03
CA GLY A 156 3.60 18.55 -28.27
C GLY A 156 4.74 18.49 -29.27
N ASP A 157 4.58 19.27 -30.34
CA ASP A 157 5.55 19.36 -31.42
C ASP A 157 6.82 20.09 -30.97
N ILE A 158 7.96 19.41 -31.03
CA ILE A 158 9.28 20.04 -30.83
C ILE A 158 9.71 20.68 -32.15
N ILE A 159 10.04 21.97 -32.14
CA ILE A 159 10.37 22.70 -33.37
C ILE A 159 11.86 23.04 -33.38
N PHE A 160 12.61 22.44 -34.29
CA PHE A 160 13.99 22.79 -34.59
C PHE A 160 14.01 23.87 -35.68
N ASN A 161 14.31 25.11 -35.31
CA ASN A 161 14.49 26.22 -36.24
C ASN A 161 15.96 26.35 -36.60
N LEU A 162 16.36 25.66 -37.66
CA LEU A 162 17.77 25.50 -38.02
C LEU A 162 18.13 26.28 -39.30
N PHE A 163 19.37 26.74 -39.40
CA PHE A 163 19.87 27.46 -40.58
C PHE A 163 20.87 26.61 -41.35
N PHE A 164 20.64 26.44 -42.66
CA PHE A 164 21.53 25.68 -43.53
C PHE A 164 21.91 26.46 -44.78
N SER A 165 23.13 26.24 -45.28
CA SER A 165 23.50 26.56 -46.66
C SER A 165 23.68 25.27 -47.45
N SER A 166 23.11 25.20 -48.66
CA SER A 166 23.36 24.09 -49.58
C SER A 166 24.26 24.58 -50.71
N LYS A 167 25.42 23.94 -50.85
CA LYS A 167 26.43 24.22 -51.88
C LYS A 167 26.27 23.32 -53.12
N SER A 168 25.25 22.45 -53.15
CA SER A 168 24.96 21.55 -54.27
C SER A 168 24.37 22.29 -55.46
N LYS A 169 24.93 22.06 -56.66
CA LYS A 169 24.47 22.64 -57.93
C LYS A 169 23.55 21.70 -58.73
N PHE A 170 23.39 20.44 -58.31
CA PHE A 170 22.66 19.42 -59.07
C PHE A 170 21.46 18.89 -58.27
N ILE A 171 20.29 18.80 -58.92
CA ILE A 171 18.99 18.44 -58.30
C ILE A 171 18.98 17.02 -57.70
N GLY A 172 19.92 16.14 -58.10
CA GLY A 172 20.04 14.77 -57.63
C GLY A 172 20.93 14.56 -56.39
N GLU A 173 21.72 15.55 -55.98
CA GLU A 173 22.60 15.47 -54.79
C GLU A 173 21.91 16.21 -53.63
N LYS A 174 21.14 15.46 -52.83
CA LYS A 174 20.33 15.98 -51.71
C LYS A 174 20.86 15.44 -50.39
N ASP A 175 21.45 16.31 -49.58
CA ASP A 175 21.87 15.96 -48.23
C ASP A 175 20.63 15.87 -47.31
N ASN A 176 20.69 15.01 -46.31
CA ASN A 176 19.64 14.90 -45.29
C ASN A 176 20.14 15.50 -43.98
N VAL A 177 19.21 15.94 -43.16
CA VAL A 177 19.46 16.27 -41.76
C VAL A 177 18.56 15.42 -40.89
N LYS A 178 19.15 14.69 -39.95
CA LYS A 178 18.46 14.02 -38.85
C LYS A 178 18.53 14.95 -37.64
N VAL A 179 17.39 15.21 -37.02
CA VAL A 179 17.34 15.85 -35.71
C VAL A 179 16.80 14.84 -34.71
N SER A 180 17.35 14.83 -33.49
CA SER A 180 16.86 13.94 -32.45
C SER A 180 16.88 14.59 -31.07
N ILE A 181 16.03 14.03 -30.20
CA ILE A 181 15.99 14.30 -28.77
C ILE A 181 16.30 12.99 -28.04
N GLY A 182 17.14 13.07 -27.02
CA GLY A 182 17.46 11.97 -26.12
C GLY A 182 17.52 12.44 -24.67
N LYS A 183 17.53 11.48 -23.74
CA LYS A 183 17.72 11.74 -22.31
C LYS A 183 19.00 11.04 -21.85
N LYS A 184 19.88 11.78 -21.17
CA LYS A 184 21.08 11.22 -20.58
C LYS A 184 20.74 10.51 -19.28
N THR A 185 21.20 9.27 -19.17
CA THR A 185 21.05 8.39 -18.01
C THR A 185 22.43 7.97 -17.54
N LEU A 186 22.62 7.75 -16.25
CA LEU A 186 23.90 7.25 -15.74
C LEU A 186 23.95 5.72 -15.80
N LEU A 187 24.82 5.18 -16.65
CA LEU A 187 25.26 3.78 -16.59
C LEU A 187 26.15 3.58 -15.36
N PHE A 188 25.84 2.57 -14.55
CA PHE A 188 26.54 2.23 -13.31
C PHE A 188 26.67 3.39 -12.30
N GLY A 189 25.83 4.43 -12.41
CA GLY A 189 25.86 5.61 -11.55
C GLY A 189 26.98 6.62 -11.87
N GLU A 190 27.81 6.38 -12.88
CA GLU A 190 29.01 7.20 -13.16
C GLU A 190 29.16 7.63 -14.62
N LEU A 191 28.67 6.85 -15.59
CA LEU A 191 28.91 7.09 -17.02
C LEU A 191 27.64 7.62 -17.72
N PRO A 192 27.60 8.87 -18.21
CA PRO A 192 26.42 9.40 -18.88
C PRO A 192 26.24 8.76 -20.27
N ILE A 193 25.05 8.21 -20.52
CA ILE A 193 24.59 7.76 -21.83
C ILE A 193 23.26 8.37 -22.25
N THR A 194 23.22 8.91 -23.47
CA THR A 194 22.11 9.49 -24.20
C THR A 194 21.28 8.38 -24.82
N LYS A 195 20.15 8.09 -24.20
CA LYS A 195 19.12 7.26 -24.81
C LYS A 195 18.30 8.13 -25.76
N GLU A 196 18.43 7.91 -27.06
CA GLU A 196 17.59 8.58 -28.07
C GLU A 196 16.12 8.22 -27.84
N ILE A 197 15.27 9.24 -27.72
CA ILE A 197 13.83 9.09 -27.48
C ILE A 197 13.09 9.14 -28.82
N LYS A 198 13.37 10.14 -29.63
CA LYS A 198 12.71 10.36 -30.92
C LYS A 198 13.65 11.07 -31.88
N ASN A 199 13.49 10.76 -33.16
CA ASN A 199 14.22 11.44 -34.24
C ASN A 199 13.30 11.69 -35.44
N ILE A 200 13.73 12.60 -36.31
CA ILE A 200 13.14 12.78 -37.64
C ILE A 200 14.23 13.17 -38.63
N THR A 201 14.17 12.62 -39.83
CA THR A 201 15.06 12.98 -40.93
C THR A 201 14.31 13.75 -42.00
N THR A 202 14.87 14.88 -42.43
CA THR A 202 14.34 15.67 -43.55
C THR A 202 15.43 15.99 -44.57
N THR A 203 15.03 16.30 -45.80
CA THR A 203 15.97 16.58 -46.88
C THR A 203 16.25 18.07 -47.02
N ILE A 204 17.54 18.43 -47.07
CA ILE A 204 17.98 19.81 -47.30
C ILE A 204 17.79 20.14 -48.79
N LYS A 205 16.90 21.09 -49.08
CA LYS A 205 16.62 21.50 -50.48
C LYS A 205 17.78 22.33 -51.05
N PRO A 206 18.38 21.94 -52.20
CA PRO A 206 19.49 22.68 -52.80
C PRO A 206 19.06 24.09 -53.24
N THR A 207 19.97 25.05 -53.15
CA THR A 207 19.72 26.44 -53.58
C THR A 207 20.80 26.89 -54.55
N PHE A 208 20.39 27.55 -55.63
CA PHE A 208 21.30 27.99 -56.70
C PHE A 208 22.31 29.08 -56.28
N SER A 209 22.26 29.60 -55.05
CA SER A 209 22.97 30.83 -54.66
C SER A 209 23.75 30.78 -53.35
N ASN A 210 24.10 29.60 -52.80
CA ASN A 210 24.75 29.46 -51.49
C ASN A 210 24.10 30.32 -50.38
N ARG A 211 22.79 30.59 -50.47
CA ARG A 211 22.09 31.42 -49.49
C ARG A 211 21.78 30.57 -48.28
N ILE A 212 22.06 31.10 -47.10
CA ILE A 212 21.64 30.51 -45.83
C ILE A 212 20.11 30.61 -45.76
N LYS A 213 19.46 29.51 -45.39
CA LYS A 213 18.01 29.43 -45.27
C LYS A 213 17.63 28.80 -43.93
N ARG A 214 16.61 29.37 -43.30
CA ARG A 214 15.92 28.74 -42.18
C ARG A 214 15.08 27.56 -42.68
N ILE A 215 15.26 26.41 -42.04
CA ILE A 215 14.50 25.19 -42.25
C ILE A 215 13.89 24.80 -40.90
N PRO A 216 12.60 25.09 -40.66
CA PRO A 216 11.91 24.56 -39.49
C PRO A 216 11.67 23.06 -39.68
N ILE A 217 12.05 22.26 -38.69
CA ILE A 217 11.83 20.82 -38.64
C ILE A 217 10.98 20.53 -37.41
N THR A 218 9.80 19.96 -37.62
CA THR A 218 8.88 19.60 -36.55
C THR A 218 9.06 18.12 -36.24
N LEU A 219 9.44 17.82 -34.99
CA LEU A 219 9.47 16.47 -34.45
C LEU A 219 8.18 16.29 -33.63
N ASN A 220 7.27 15.48 -34.18
CA ASN A 220 5.99 15.17 -33.56
C ASN A 220 6.15 14.00 -32.58
N LEU A 221 5.61 14.16 -31.38
CA LEU A 221 5.67 13.17 -30.32
C LEU A 221 4.51 12.14 -30.35
N GLU A 222 3.56 12.21 -31.28
CA GLU A 222 2.46 11.22 -31.48
C GLU A 222 1.71 10.78 -30.21
N ASN A 223 1.58 11.67 -29.21
CA ASN A 223 1.03 11.44 -27.86
C ASN A 223 1.97 10.75 -26.84
N GLU A 224 3.24 10.58 -27.16
CA GLU A 224 4.31 10.14 -26.24
C GLU A 224 4.94 11.38 -25.59
N SER A 225 4.48 11.73 -24.39
CA SER A 225 5.09 12.82 -23.65
C SER A 225 6.41 12.39 -22.99
N ILE A 226 7.35 13.33 -22.85
CA ILE A 226 8.66 13.07 -22.24
C ILE A 226 8.70 13.69 -20.87
N LEU A 227 8.72 12.87 -19.82
CA LEU A 227 8.92 13.31 -18.44
C LEU A 227 10.38 13.70 -18.17
N VAL A 228 10.57 14.88 -17.60
CA VAL A 228 11.84 15.51 -17.26
C VAL A 228 11.79 15.90 -15.78
N GLU A 229 12.51 15.15 -14.96
CA GLU A 229 12.69 15.36 -13.54
C GLU A 229 13.76 16.43 -13.26
N PRO A 230 13.73 17.09 -12.09
CA PRO A 230 14.82 17.95 -11.63
C PRO A 230 16.19 17.27 -11.77
N ASN A 231 17.13 17.95 -12.42
CA ASN A 231 18.48 17.51 -12.77
C ASN A 231 18.60 16.51 -13.93
N ASP A 232 17.51 16.17 -14.61
CA ASP A 232 17.60 15.44 -15.86
C ASP A 232 18.36 16.23 -16.91
N ILE A 233 19.18 15.54 -17.69
CA ILE A 233 19.92 16.11 -18.82
C ILE A 233 19.26 15.63 -20.11
N ILE A 234 18.74 16.58 -20.89
CA ILE A 234 18.14 16.33 -22.20
C ILE A 234 19.17 16.68 -23.26
N SER A 235 19.40 15.76 -24.20
CA SER A 235 20.37 15.95 -25.27
C SER A 235 19.65 16.16 -26.60
N PHE A 236 20.12 17.12 -27.39
CA PHE A 236 19.56 17.46 -28.69
C PHE A 236 20.62 17.34 -29.75
N SER A 237 20.32 16.58 -30.80
CA SER A 237 21.27 16.37 -31.89
C SER A 237 20.77 16.89 -33.24
N VAL A 238 21.71 17.39 -34.03
CA VAL A 238 21.55 17.76 -35.43
C VAL A 238 22.66 17.08 -36.21
N GLU A 239 22.31 16.09 -37.02
CA GLU A 239 23.24 15.30 -37.81
C GLU A 239 22.99 15.51 -39.30
N ILE A 240 24.02 15.91 -40.04
CA ILE A 240 23.95 16.03 -41.51
C ILE A 240 24.45 14.72 -42.13
N THR A 241 23.60 14.07 -42.91
CA THR A 241 24.02 12.95 -43.76
C THR A 241 24.32 13.48 -45.18
N PRO A 242 25.60 13.62 -45.57
CA PRO A 242 25.95 14.06 -46.91
C PRO A 242 25.56 13.01 -47.96
N SER A 243 25.05 13.47 -49.10
CA SER A 243 24.79 12.59 -50.25
C SER A 243 26.08 12.21 -50.97
N GLN A 244 26.17 10.97 -51.49
CA GLN A 244 27.31 10.55 -52.33
C GLN A 244 27.37 11.37 -53.63
N ARG A 245 28.44 12.16 -53.81
CA ARG A 245 28.55 13.13 -54.91
C ARG A 245 29.32 12.58 -56.10
N THR A 246 29.28 13.33 -57.20
CA THR A 246 29.78 12.88 -58.51
C THR A 246 31.30 12.63 -58.55
N LEU A 247 32.10 13.25 -57.67
CA LEU A 247 33.58 13.13 -57.70
C LEU A 247 34.09 11.79 -57.16
N SER A 248 33.51 11.29 -56.06
CA SER A 248 33.79 9.94 -55.53
C SER A 248 33.49 8.86 -56.59
N LYS A 249 32.41 9.01 -57.37
CA LYS A 249 32.09 8.13 -58.52
C LYS A 249 33.10 8.21 -59.68
N ILE A 250 33.65 9.40 -59.96
CA ILE A 250 34.71 9.57 -60.98
C ILE A 250 36.00 8.89 -60.52
N PHE A 251 36.31 8.90 -59.22
CA PHE A 251 37.51 8.24 -58.70
C PHE A 251 37.39 6.74 -58.53
N GLU A 252 36.22 6.20 -58.17
CA GLU A 252 35.95 4.76 -58.33
C GLU A 252 36.24 4.31 -59.77
N LEU A 253 35.86 5.13 -60.75
CA LEU A 253 36.15 4.87 -62.16
C LEU A 253 37.66 4.93 -62.44
N LEU A 254 38.40 5.91 -61.89
CA LEU A 254 39.86 6.05 -62.04
C LEU A 254 40.64 4.89 -61.38
N ASN A 255 40.23 4.45 -60.19
CA ASN A 255 40.79 3.27 -59.50
C ASN A 255 40.49 1.98 -60.29
N LYS A 256 39.27 1.83 -60.84
CA LYS A 256 38.90 0.69 -61.72
C LYS A 256 39.72 0.61 -63.02
N ILE A 257 40.28 1.73 -63.50
CA ILE A 257 41.18 1.77 -64.67
C ILE A 257 42.68 1.85 -64.30
N GLY A 258 43.02 1.61 -63.03
CA GLY A 258 44.42 1.42 -62.57
C GLY A 258 45.20 2.70 -62.30
N ILE A 259 44.54 3.86 -62.15
CA ILE A 259 45.20 5.12 -61.78
C ILE A 259 45.10 5.31 -60.26
N ASP A 260 46.22 5.25 -59.56
CA ASP A 260 46.29 5.47 -58.12
C ASP A 260 45.99 6.93 -57.76
N GLY A 261 44.82 7.17 -57.18
CA GLY A 261 44.36 8.49 -56.75
C GLY A 261 45.31 9.16 -55.73
N SER A 262 46.05 8.39 -54.93
CA SER A 262 46.99 8.94 -53.94
C SER A 262 48.20 9.64 -54.58
N CYS A 263 48.57 9.22 -55.80
CA CYS A 263 49.64 9.86 -56.57
C CYS A 263 49.22 11.26 -57.04
N ILE A 264 47.98 11.40 -57.53
CA ILE A 264 47.42 12.68 -58.02
C ILE A 264 47.30 13.69 -56.87
N LEU A 265 46.90 13.23 -55.68
CA LEU A 265 46.79 14.06 -54.48
C LEU A 265 48.15 14.58 -54.02
N ASN A 266 49.16 13.71 -53.95
CA ASN A 266 50.53 14.09 -53.61
C ASN A 266 51.13 15.10 -54.61
N ILE A 267 50.88 14.93 -55.91
CA ILE A 267 51.32 15.88 -56.93
C ILE A 267 50.63 17.24 -56.72
N THR A 268 49.33 17.23 -56.47
CA THR A 268 48.52 18.45 -56.27
C THR A 268 48.96 19.21 -55.03
N ALA A 269 49.13 18.53 -53.89
CA ALA A 269 49.60 19.13 -52.65
C ALA A 269 51.02 19.73 -52.79
N ASN A 270 51.93 19.02 -53.47
CA ASN A 270 53.28 19.51 -53.76
C ASN A 270 53.32 20.70 -54.73
N LEU A 271 52.40 20.77 -55.69
CA LEU A 271 52.29 21.90 -56.61
C LEU A 271 51.73 23.15 -55.92
N LEU A 272 50.75 22.97 -55.02
CA LEU A 272 50.13 24.04 -54.27
C LEU A 272 51.07 24.61 -53.20
N SER A 273 51.79 23.75 -52.46
CA SER A 273 52.73 24.17 -51.41
C SER A 273 53.96 24.92 -51.94
N LYS A 274 54.15 24.99 -53.26
CA LYS A 274 55.25 25.70 -53.92
C LYS A 274 54.79 27.01 -54.59
N ARG A 275 53.52 27.39 -54.43
CA ARG A 275 52.97 28.65 -54.98
C ARG A 275 53.41 29.82 -54.11
N LYS A 276 53.63 30.98 -54.74
CA LYS A 276 53.98 32.25 -54.06
C LYS A 276 52.76 32.98 -53.49
N ILE A 277 51.60 32.34 -53.48
CA ILE A 277 50.36 32.90 -52.95
C ILE A 277 50.13 32.21 -51.61
N ASP A 278 50.27 32.96 -50.53
CA ASP A 278 50.27 32.43 -49.16
C ASP A 278 49.09 31.49 -48.87
N THR A 279 47.88 31.82 -49.35
CA THR A 279 46.69 30.99 -49.17
C THR A 279 46.72 29.66 -49.94
N LEU A 280 47.32 29.63 -51.15
CA LEU A 280 47.49 28.39 -51.91
C LEU A 280 48.65 27.56 -51.37
N GLN A 281 49.69 28.22 -50.86
CA GLN A 281 50.79 27.55 -50.17
C GLN A 281 50.29 26.86 -48.91
N GLN A 282 49.59 27.59 -48.04
CA GLN A 282 48.96 27.07 -46.82
C GLN A 282 48.03 25.90 -47.15
N PHE A 283 47.14 26.05 -48.15
CA PHE A 283 46.28 24.95 -48.58
C PHE A 283 47.08 23.72 -49.04
N GLY A 284 48.18 23.92 -49.76
CA GLY A 284 49.07 22.84 -50.19
C GLY A 284 49.83 22.17 -49.04
N GLU A 285 50.20 22.92 -48.00
CA GLU A 285 50.83 22.41 -46.78
C GLU A 285 49.83 21.61 -45.93
N THR A 286 48.63 22.14 -45.70
CA THR A 286 47.55 21.42 -45.00
C THR A 286 47.15 20.16 -45.74
N LEU A 287 47.10 20.16 -47.09
CA LEU A 287 46.84 18.94 -47.86
C LEU A 287 47.92 17.87 -47.64
N LYS A 288 49.19 18.26 -47.45
CA LYS A 288 50.25 17.29 -47.12
C LYS A 288 50.10 16.74 -45.71
N GLU A 289 49.73 17.59 -44.77
CA GLU A 289 49.44 17.20 -43.40
C GLU A 289 48.29 16.18 -43.36
N ILE A 290 47.17 16.49 -44.01
CA ILE A 290 46.03 15.57 -44.17
C ILE A 290 46.48 14.24 -44.79
N ILE A 291 47.27 14.28 -45.87
CA ILE A 291 47.82 13.07 -46.53
C ILE A 291 48.71 12.26 -45.58
N ASN A 292 49.57 12.92 -44.79
CA ASN A 292 50.46 12.25 -43.84
C ASN A 292 49.66 11.63 -42.68
N THR A 293 48.73 12.37 -42.08
CA THR A 293 47.86 11.91 -40.98
C THR A 293 46.96 10.76 -41.44
N THR A 294 46.50 10.78 -42.68
CA THR A 294 45.71 9.67 -43.25
C THR A 294 46.56 8.49 -43.73
N ALA A 295 47.84 8.69 -44.08
CA ALA A 295 48.77 7.60 -44.41
C ALA A 295 49.14 6.75 -43.18
N THR A 296 49.24 7.35 -41.99
CA THR A 296 49.43 6.63 -40.72
C THR A 296 48.24 5.70 -40.39
N LEU A 297 47.03 5.99 -40.89
CA LEU A 297 45.87 5.12 -40.73
C LEU A 297 45.95 3.85 -41.60
N LYS A 298 46.60 3.92 -42.77
CA LYS A 298 46.73 2.79 -43.72
C LYS A 298 47.48 1.59 -43.13
N GLU A 299 48.36 1.82 -42.15
CA GLU A 299 49.09 0.75 -41.44
C GLU A 299 48.23 0.07 -40.35
N GLY A 300 47.16 0.74 -39.88
CA GLY A 300 46.29 0.25 -38.80
C GLY A 300 44.88 -0.19 -39.22
N ILE A 301 44.34 0.38 -40.31
CA ILE A 301 42.95 0.27 -40.76
C ILE A 301 42.95 0.10 -42.29
N ASN A 302 42.23 -0.89 -42.82
CA ASN A 302 42.28 -1.29 -44.24
C ASN A 302 41.50 -0.32 -45.17
N ILE A 303 41.66 1.00 -45.01
CA ILE A 303 41.01 2.03 -45.82
C ILE A 303 42.00 2.60 -46.83
N SER A 304 41.56 2.79 -48.09
CA SER A 304 42.37 3.46 -49.11
C SER A 304 42.49 4.95 -48.79
N LEU A 305 43.73 5.45 -48.78
CA LEU A 305 44.07 6.87 -48.64
C LEU A 305 43.31 7.77 -49.63
N SER A 306 43.05 7.27 -50.85
CA SER A 306 42.27 8.00 -51.85
C SER A 306 40.82 8.19 -51.45
N ASP A 307 40.22 7.17 -50.86
CA ASP A 307 38.77 7.11 -50.64
C ASP A 307 38.41 7.98 -49.43
N ALA A 308 39.22 7.90 -48.36
CA ALA A 308 39.14 8.78 -47.20
C ALA A 308 39.23 10.27 -47.56
N PHE A 309 40.17 10.65 -48.42
CA PHE A 309 40.33 12.04 -48.85
C PHE A 309 39.09 12.56 -49.59
N TRP A 310 38.50 11.76 -50.48
CA TRP A 310 37.34 12.20 -51.25
C TRP A 310 36.06 12.26 -50.42
N GLU A 311 35.91 11.39 -49.41
CA GLU A 311 34.83 11.52 -48.43
C GLU A 311 34.91 12.85 -47.68
N ILE A 312 36.11 13.25 -47.21
CA ILE A 312 36.35 14.56 -46.60
C ILE A 312 36.01 15.72 -47.56
N VAL A 313 36.39 15.61 -48.83
CA VAL A 313 36.08 16.65 -49.82
C VAL A 313 34.58 16.74 -50.12
N ASP A 314 33.89 15.62 -50.26
CA ASP A 314 32.44 15.59 -50.52
C ASP A 314 31.67 16.16 -49.31
N ALA A 315 32.11 15.84 -48.10
CA ALA A 315 31.64 16.41 -46.84
C ALA A 315 31.77 17.93 -46.78
N LEU A 316 32.95 18.49 -47.05
CA LEU A 316 33.21 19.94 -46.99
C LEU A 316 32.49 20.73 -48.09
N ARG A 317 32.19 20.06 -49.21
CA ARG A 317 31.34 20.61 -50.28
C ARG A 317 29.85 20.44 -49.98
N GLY A 318 29.52 19.70 -48.93
CA GLY A 318 28.21 19.41 -48.36
C GLY A 318 27.34 20.62 -48.08
N SER A 319 26.12 20.36 -47.62
CA SER A 319 25.35 21.36 -46.90
C SER A 319 26.01 21.64 -45.55
N SER A 320 25.99 22.89 -45.10
CA SER A 320 26.56 23.29 -43.80
C SER A 320 25.43 23.79 -42.89
N PHE A 321 25.46 23.40 -41.62
CA PHE A 321 24.64 23.92 -40.52
C PHE A 321 25.27 25.19 -39.94
N TYR A 322 24.48 26.23 -39.71
CA TYR A 322 24.90 27.52 -39.15
C TYR A 322 24.31 27.69 -37.76
N TYR A 323 25.12 28.05 -36.78
CA TYR A 323 24.72 28.15 -35.37
C TYR A 323 25.66 29.08 -34.59
N GLY A 324 25.39 29.30 -33.29
CA GLY A 324 26.29 30.06 -32.43
C GLY A 324 26.36 31.57 -32.68
N SER A 325 25.38 32.16 -33.38
CA SER A 325 25.37 33.60 -33.71
C SER A 325 23.98 34.25 -33.64
N SER A 326 23.97 35.57 -33.47
CA SER A 326 22.79 36.44 -33.59
C SER A 326 22.26 36.57 -35.03
N ALA A 327 23.11 36.35 -36.04
CA ALA A 327 22.74 36.46 -37.45
C ALA A 327 21.94 35.23 -37.93
N HIS A 328 22.30 34.05 -37.44
CA HIS A 328 21.63 32.78 -37.71
C HIS A 328 21.41 32.01 -36.40
N PRO A 329 20.44 32.44 -35.58
CA PRO A 329 20.20 31.87 -34.26
C PRO A 329 19.45 30.54 -34.37
N SER A 330 20.17 29.47 -34.71
CA SER A 330 19.63 28.11 -34.70
C SER A 330 19.20 27.74 -33.28
N HIS A 331 17.94 27.35 -33.13
CA HIS A 331 17.33 27.09 -31.83
C HIS A 331 16.25 26.02 -31.89
N ILE A 332 15.90 25.51 -30.72
CA ILE A 332 14.84 24.54 -30.49
C ILE A 332 13.78 25.20 -29.64
N ILE A 333 12.50 24.96 -29.97
CA ILE A 333 11.37 25.35 -29.15
C ILE A 333 10.79 24.08 -28.54
N LEU A 334 10.84 23.99 -27.21
CA LEU A 334 10.32 22.89 -26.41
C LEU A 334 8.96 23.26 -25.82
N PRO A 335 7.90 22.49 -26.05
CA PRO A 335 6.64 22.64 -25.32
C PRO A 335 6.74 21.97 -23.95
N LEU A 336 7.08 22.73 -22.90
CA LEU A 336 7.18 22.23 -21.54
C LEU A 336 5.85 22.42 -20.81
N LYS A 337 5.33 21.35 -20.22
CA LYS A 337 4.22 21.39 -19.25
C LYS A 337 4.74 20.98 -17.89
N LEU A 338 4.27 21.54 -16.79
CA LEU A 338 4.63 21.00 -15.46
C LEU A 338 3.85 19.71 -15.23
N THR A 339 4.53 18.64 -14.83
CA THR A 339 3.85 17.39 -14.48
C THR A 339 3.00 17.63 -13.25
N GLY A 340 1.68 17.61 -13.45
CA GLY A 340 0.71 17.86 -12.40
C GLY A 340 -0.38 18.85 -12.76
N GLU A 341 -0.21 19.70 -13.78
CA GLU A 341 -1.25 20.67 -14.15
C GLU A 341 -1.32 21.05 -15.64
N ASN A 342 -2.39 20.57 -16.29
CA ASN A 342 -3.11 21.26 -17.37
C ASN A 342 -3.81 22.56 -16.88
N GLU A 343 -3.50 23.10 -15.69
CA GLU A 343 -4.26 24.18 -15.03
C GLU A 343 -3.45 25.40 -14.56
N ASN A 344 -2.12 25.31 -14.39
CA ASN A 344 -1.26 26.39 -13.89
C ASN A 344 -0.60 27.23 -14.99
N SER A 345 -0.58 26.78 -16.23
CA SER A 345 -0.23 27.62 -17.37
C SER A 345 -1.33 27.51 -18.40
N LYS A 346 -1.77 28.66 -18.93
CA LYS A 346 -2.84 28.72 -19.92
C LYS A 346 -2.46 29.62 -21.08
N VAL A 347 -2.70 29.13 -22.29
CA VAL A 347 -2.61 29.90 -23.53
C VAL A 347 -4.02 30.24 -24.00
N TYR A 348 -4.33 31.53 -24.04
CA TYR A 348 -5.55 32.04 -24.64
C TYR A 348 -5.26 32.60 -26.03
N TYR A 349 -5.70 31.90 -27.07
CA TYR A 349 -5.64 32.38 -28.45
C TYR A 349 -6.68 33.46 -28.69
N LEU A 350 -6.31 34.50 -29.43
CA LEU A 350 -7.21 35.61 -29.73
C LEU A 350 -8.07 35.26 -30.96
N HIS A 351 -9.37 35.40 -30.81
CA HIS A 351 -10.36 35.07 -31.84
C HIS A 351 -11.23 36.26 -32.26
N SER A 352 -11.99 36.05 -33.34
CA SER A 352 -13.05 36.96 -33.78
C SER A 352 -14.03 37.36 -32.65
N LYS A 353 -14.71 38.50 -32.80
CA LYS A 353 -15.65 39.04 -31.80
C LYS A 353 -15.02 39.37 -30.43
N ASN A 354 -13.71 39.57 -30.38
CA ASN A 354 -12.99 40.01 -29.19
C ASN A 354 -13.08 39.02 -28.01
N ILE A 355 -13.02 37.72 -28.31
CA ILE A 355 -12.92 36.66 -27.29
C ILE A 355 -11.52 36.04 -27.35
N MET A 356 -11.06 35.52 -26.23
CA MET A 356 -9.87 34.67 -26.18
C MET A 356 -10.18 33.40 -25.41
N ASP A 357 -9.69 32.26 -25.87
CA ASP A 357 -9.89 30.96 -25.22
C ASP A 357 -8.74 29.99 -25.55
N GLU A 358 -8.76 28.80 -24.95
CA GLU A 358 -7.67 27.82 -25.05
C GLU A 358 -7.59 27.10 -26.41
N ASN A 359 -8.56 27.33 -27.32
CA ASN A 359 -8.60 26.64 -28.60
C ASN A 359 -7.64 27.27 -29.60
N LYS A 360 -6.64 26.50 -30.04
CA LYS A 360 -5.74 26.93 -31.11
C LYS A 360 -6.53 27.21 -32.40
N THR A 361 -6.20 28.31 -33.07
CA THR A 361 -6.89 28.66 -34.31
C THR A 361 -6.55 27.72 -35.46
N THR A 362 -7.58 27.18 -36.11
CA THR A 362 -7.51 26.37 -37.35
C THR A 362 -8.05 27.12 -38.58
N ASN A 363 -8.41 28.39 -38.42
CA ASN A 363 -8.99 29.19 -39.50
C ASN A 363 -7.90 29.59 -40.52
N ASP A 364 -8.20 29.39 -41.80
CA ASP A 364 -7.38 29.91 -42.91
C ASP A 364 -7.62 31.42 -43.16
N THR A 365 -8.73 31.96 -42.63
CA THR A 365 -9.17 33.33 -42.89
C THR A 365 -8.59 34.32 -41.89
N LEU A 366 -7.61 35.10 -42.35
CA LEU A 366 -6.95 36.16 -41.58
C LEU A 366 -7.89 37.30 -41.15
N ILE A 367 -7.96 37.52 -39.84
CA ILE A 367 -8.59 38.73 -39.28
C ILE A 367 -7.56 39.85 -39.21
N ARG A 368 -7.97 41.04 -39.67
CA ARG A 368 -7.16 42.26 -39.68
C ARG A 368 -7.91 43.36 -38.98
N THR A 369 -7.39 43.84 -37.86
CA THR A 369 -8.02 44.95 -37.13
C THR A 369 -7.06 46.12 -37.00
N ASP A 370 -7.47 47.29 -37.51
CA ASP A 370 -6.75 48.56 -37.33
C ASP A 370 -6.98 49.07 -35.90
N PHE A 371 -5.94 49.39 -35.14
CA PHE A 371 -6.08 50.07 -33.85
C PHE A 371 -5.38 51.44 -33.90
N SER A 372 -6.11 52.45 -34.40
CA SER A 372 -5.60 53.82 -34.57
C SER A 372 -6.15 54.84 -33.56
N LYS A 373 -7.24 54.54 -32.84
CA LYS A 373 -7.86 55.43 -31.82
C LYS A 373 -8.65 54.76 -30.69
N LYS A 374 -9.07 53.51 -30.86
CA LYS A 374 -9.83 52.77 -29.83
C LYS A 374 -9.06 51.52 -29.41
N PRO A 375 -8.91 51.26 -28.11
CA PRO A 375 -8.37 50.00 -27.62
C PRO A 375 -9.23 48.83 -28.11
N ILE A 376 -8.59 47.69 -28.35
CA ILE A 376 -9.28 46.42 -28.57
C ILE A 376 -9.03 45.56 -27.35
N THR A 377 -10.09 45.01 -26.78
CA THR A 377 -10.05 44.20 -25.56
C THR A 377 -10.59 42.81 -25.85
N TRP A 378 -9.80 41.77 -25.62
CA TRP A 378 -10.23 40.38 -25.69
C TRP A 378 -10.58 39.86 -24.29
N ALA A 379 -11.77 39.29 -24.13
CA ALA A 379 -12.22 38.72 -22.87
C ALA A 379 -11.99 37.20 -22.84
N GLY A 380 -11.39 36.73 -21.75
CA GLY A 380 -11.13 35.32 -21.51
C GLY A 380 -12.29 34.59 -20.82
N PRO A 381 -12.17 33.26 -20.66
CA PRO A 381 -13.11 32.48 -19.86
C PRO A 381 -13.02 32.83 -18.37
N ALA A 382 -14.05 32.44 -17.61
CA ALA A 382 -14.02 32.53 -16.15
C ALA A 382 -13.10 31.46 -15.56
N LEU A 383 -12.37 31.79 -14.51
CA LEU A 383 -11.53 30.82 -13.81
C LEU A 383 -12.38 29.79 -13.05
N SER A 384 -11.97 28.52 -13.15
CA SER A 384 -12.60 27.38 -12.47
C SER A 384 -12.34 27.37 -10.96
N ARG A 385 -11.29 28.04 -10.49
CA ARG A 385 -10.95 28.28 -9.08
C ARG A 385 -10.06 29.51 -8.95
N SER A 386 -9.95 30.08 -7.74
CA SER A 386 -9.02 31.17 -7.48
C SER A 386 -7.58 30.72 -7.70
N LYS A 387 -6.75 31.59 -8.28
CA LYS A 387 -5.35 31.35 -8.61
C LYS A 387 -4.53 32.62 -8.38
N ILE A 388 -3.23 32.50 -8.18
CA ILE A 388 -2.31 33.65 -8.12
C ILE A 388 -1.71 33.85 -9.51
N LEU A 389 -2.10 34.93 -10.21
CA LEU A 389 -1.53 35.29 -11.50
C LEU A 389 -0.09 35.80 -11.32
N LYS A 390 0.84 35.16 -12.01
CA LYS A 390 2.26 35.49 -12.08
C LYS A 390 2.57 36.21 -13.38
N ASP A 391 3.82 36.12 -13.81
CA ASP A 391 4.28 36.71 -15.06
C ASP A 391 3.47 36.15 -16.23
N SER A 392 3.16 37.03 -17.16
CA SER A 392 2.32 36.71 -18.33
C SER A 392 2.94 37.31 -19.57
N THR A 393 2.67 36.71 -20.73
CA THR A 393 3.23 37.16 -22.01
C THR A 393 2.14 37.23 -23.06
N ALA A 394 1.96 38.38 -23.70
CA ALA A 394 1.11 38.50 -24.87
C ALA A 394 1.93 38.59 -26.15
N ILE A 395 1.52 37.83 -27.16
CA ILE A 395 2.18 37.73 -28.46
C ILE A 395 1.22 38.24 -29.52
N PHE A 396 1.63 39.26 -30.28
CA PHE A 396 0.81 39.87 -31.32
C PHE A 396 1.55 39.94 -32.65
N TYR A 397 0.90 39.56 -33.75
CA TYR A 397 1.42 39.82 -35.10
C TYR A 397 0.96 41.19 -35.57
N LEU A 398 1.87 42.17 -35.51
CA LEU A 398 1.56 43.56 -35.83
C LEU A 398 2.11 43.96 -37.20
N ASN A 399 1.24 44.45 -38.08
CA ASN A 399 1.62 45.03 -39.35
C ASN A 399 1.74 46.55 -39.23
N ALA A 400 2.95 47.05 -39.45
CA ALA A 400 3.35 48.44 -39.29
C ALA A 400 3.81 49.11 -40.59
N ARG A 401 3.44 48.55 -41.76
CA ARG A 401 3.93 48.99 -43.08
C ARG A 401 3.65 50.47 -43.35
N ASP A 402 2.49 50.94 -42.88
CA ASP A 402 1.97 52.28 -43.12
C ASP A 402 2.58 53.30 -42.13
N LEU A 403 3.40 52.88 -41.16
CA LEU A 403 4.02 53.81 -40.20
C LEU A 403 5.02 54.77 -40.86
N LEU A 404 4.87 56.06 -40.59
CA LEU A 404 5.84 57.10 -40.98
C LEU A 404 6.87 57.39 -39.89
N ARG A 405 6.60 57.00 -38.64
CA ARG A 405 7.44 57.23 -37.44
C ARG A 405 7.30 56.03 -36.49
N LYS A 406 8.23 55.91 -35.53
CA LYS A 406 8.09 54.93 -34.44
C LYS A 406 6.87 55.27 -33.58
N ILE A 407 6.06 54.26 -33.26
CA ILE A 407 4.86 54.40 -32.42
C ILE A 407 4.97 53.44 -31.24
N SER A 408 4.60 53.90 -30.05
CA SER A 408 4.50 53.03 -28.87
C SER A 408 3.11 52.39 -28.82
N VAL A 409 3.09 51.07 -28.71
CA VAL A 409 1.89 50.25 -28.52
C VAL A 409 1.94 49.72 -27.10
N SER A 410 0.85 49.84 -26.34
CA SER A 410 0.71 49.26 -25.01
C SER A 410 -0.20 48.04 -25.04
N ALA A 411 0.16 47.04 -24.24
CA ALA A 411 -0.71 45.94 -23.87
C ALA A 411 -1.01 46.05 -22.36
N THR A 412 -2.27 45.90 -21.99
CA THR A 412 -2.75 45.98 -20.60
C THR A 412 -3.60 44.76 -20.27
N LEU A 413 -3.27 44.10 -19.16
CA LEU A 413 -4.00 42.94 -18.63
C LEU A 413 -4.91 43.40 -17.49
N TYR A 414 -6.15 42.91 -17.48
CA TYR A 414 -7.19 43.28 -16.52
C TYR A 414 -7.81 42.05 -15.84
N ASN A 415 -8.27 42.25 -14.61
CA ASN A 415 -9.27 41.40 -13.95
C ASN A 415 -10.56 42.24 -13.76
N GLY A 416 -11.59 41.96 -14.57
CA GLY A 416 -12.76 42.85 -14.62
C GLY A 416 -12.36 44.28 -15.01
N ASP A 417 -12.59 45.25 -14.11
CA ASP A 417 -12.21 46.65 -14.29
C ASP A 417 -10.82 46.99 -13.68
N GLU A 418 -10.21 46.07 -12.92
CA GLU A 418 -8.91 46.29 -12.27
C GLU A 418 -7.77 46.08 -13.26
N VAL A 419 -6.85 47.05 -13.35
CA VAL A 419 -5.59 46.91 -14.10
C VAL A 419 -4.63 46.03 -13.30
N LEU A 420 -4.25 44.88 -13.86
CA LEU A 420 -3.25 43.98 -13.27
C LEU A 420 -1.83 44.44 -13.65
N ALA A 421 -1.57 44.66 -14.93
CA ALA A 421 -0.28 45.10 -15.44
C ALA A 421 -0.41 45.80 -16.80
N THR A 422 0.53 46.70 -17.11
CA THR A 422 0.64 47.36 -18.42
C THR A 422 2.09 47.37 -18.87
N THR A 423 2.34 47.02 -20.13
CA THR A 423 3.65 47.08 -20.76
C THR A 423 3.54 47.73 -22.13
N SER A 424 4.65 48.19 -22.70
CA SER A 424 4.64 48.86 -23.99
C SER A 424 5.86 48.54 -24.83
N GLN A 425 5.68 48.50 -26.15
CA GLN A 425 6.73 48.23 -27.13
C GLN A 425 6.73 49.30 -28.22
N ASN A 426 7.93 49.68 -28.66
CA ASN A 426 8.09 50.66 -29.73
C ASN A 426 8.12 49.96 -31.10
N ILE A 427 7.09 50.17 -31.89
CA ILE A 427 6.93 49.59 -33.23
C ILE A 427 7.45 50.55 -34.27
N SER A 428 8.30 50.05 -35.18
CA SER A 428 8.89 50.83 -36.27
C SER A 428 8.47 50.29 -37.64
N ARG A 429 8.61 51.12 -38.67
CA ARG A 429 8.25 50.75 -40.03
C ARG A 429 9.19 49.66 -40.55
N ASP A 430 8.62 48.55 -41.01
CA ASP A 430 9.34 47.55 -41.77
C ASP A 430 9.26 47.87 -43.27
N PHE A 431 10.40 48.25 -43.88
CA PHE A 431 10.46 48.77 -45.26
C PHE A 431 10.40 47.65 -46.32
N LEU A 432 10.68 46.41 -45.93
CA LEU A 432 10.94 45.30 -46.87
C LEU A 432 9.78 44.31 -47.02
N LEU A 433 8.79 44.30 -46.11
CA LEU A 433 7.81 43.22 -46.01
C LEU A 433 6.36 43.73 -45.94
N SER A 434 5.46 43.06 -46.69
CA SER A 434 4.02 43.36 -46.71
C SER A 434 3.22 42.62 -45.64
N ARG A 435 3.85 41.66 -44.95
CA ARG A 435 3.28 40.80 -43.90
C ARG A 435 4.16 40.87 -42.65
N PRO A 436 3.62 40.73 -41.43
CA PRO A 436 4.43 40.56 -40.23
C PRO A 436 5.26 39.28 -40.38
N ASN A 437 6.59 39.38 -40.28
CA ASN A 437 7.46 38.21 -40.31
C ASN A 437 7.78 37.67 -38.91
N GLU A 438 7.68 38.53 -37.90
CA GLU A 438 7.96 38.21 -36.50
C GLU A 438 6.83 38.75 -35.62
N PRO A 439 6.43 38.01 -34.58
CA PRO A 439 5.48 38.52 -33.59
C PRO A 439 6.15 39.54 -32.65
N VAL A 440 5.33 40.42 -32.10
CA VAL A 440 5.72 41.37 -31.05
C VAL A 440 5.32 40.80 -29.70
N THR A 441 6.29 40.71 -28.80
CA THR A 441 6.10 40.16 -27.46
C THR A 441 5.97 41.27 -26.42
N PHE A 442 4.93 41.17 -25.61
CA PHE A 442 4.65 42.02 -24.46
C PHE A 442 4.76 41.18 -23.20
N ILE A 443 5.73 41.50 -22.35
CA ILE A 443 5.98 40.76 -21.10
C ILE A 443 5.42 41.58 -19.94
N PHE A 444 4.60 40.94 -19.11
CA PHE A 444 4.03 41.47 -17.90
C PHE A 444 4.72 40.80 -16.70
N ASN A 445 5.61 41.53 -16.04
CA ASN A 445 6.35 41.03 -14.87
C ASN A 445 5.70 41.49 -13.57
N ASP A 446 5.98 40.78 -12.49
CA ASP A 446 5.70 41.18 -11.10
C ASP A 446 4.20 41.35 -10.80
N ILE A 447 3.32 40.59 -11.47
CA ILE A 447 1.86 40.71 -11.24
C ILE A 447 1.48 40.24 -9.84
N ASN A 448 1.90 39.03 -9.46
CA ASN A 448 1.66 38.34 -8.18
C ASN A 448 0.33 38.71 -7.48
N LYS A 449 -0.79 38.56 -8.18
CA LYS A 449 -2.14 38.92 -7.69
C LYS A 449 -3.07 37.73 -7.70
N GLU A 450 -3.85 37.56 -6.63
CA GLU A 450 -4.93 36.56 -6.60
C GLU A 450 -6.08 37.00 -7.51
N ILE A 451 -6.45 36.12 -8.45
CA ILE A 451 -7.63 36.24 -9.30
C ILE A 451 -8.66 35.27 -8.74
N ASN A 452 -9.85 35.76 -8.40
CA ASN A 452 -10.81 34.92 -7.68
C ASN A 452 -11.53 33.94 -8.61
N TYR A 453 -12.12 32.92 -8.02
CA TYR A 453 -13.11 32.08 -8.69
C TYR A 453 -14.18 32.92 -9.40
N ASN A 454 -14.56 32.51 -10.62
CA ASN A 454 -15.48 33.20 -11.53
C ASN A 454 -15.01 34.55 -12.12
N ASP A 455 -13.87 35.08 -11.70
CA ASP A 455 -13.28 36.27 -12.34
C ASP A 455 -12.77 35.94 -13.76
N ARG A 456 -12.63 36.97 -14.59
CA ARG A 456 -12.21 36.87 -16.00
C ARG A 456 -11.05 37.79 -16.28
N LEU A 457 -10.02 37.23 -16.91
CA LEU A 457 -8.95 38.03 -17.48
C LEU A 457 -9.38 38.68 -18.78
N SER A 458 -8.92 39.89 -19.03
CA SER A 458 -9.03 40.52 -20.35
C SER A 458 -7.74 41.21 -20.76
N LEU A 459 -7.40 41.10 -22.05
CA LEU A 459 -6.19 41.68 -22.63
C LEU A 459 -6.59 42.82 -23.56
N THR A 460 -6.03 44.00 -23.33
CA THR A 460 -6.28 45.19 -24.15
C THR A 460 -5.02 45.64 -24.87
N ILE A 461 -5.11 45.94 -26.16
CA ILE A 461 -4.03 46.57 -26.93
C ILE A 461 -4.44 47.98 -27.39
N ALA A 462 -3.53 48.96 -27.25
CA ALA A 462 -3.77 50.36 -27.60
C ALA A 462 -2.50 51.07 -28.10
N VAL A 463 -2.67 52.19 -28.81
CA VAL A 463 -1.56 53.10 -29.15
C VAL A 463 -1.49 54.22 -28.12
N THR A 464 -0.31 54.51 -27.59
CA THR A 464 -0.13 55.46 -26.46
C THR A 464 0.25 56.88 -26.88
N ASN A 465 0.94 57.07 -28.02
CA ASN A 465 1.34 58.40 -28.51
C ASN A 465 0.42 58.89 -29.65
N ASP A 466 -0.62 59.65 -29.28
CA ASP A 466 -1.71 60.13 -30.15
C ASP A 466 -1.41 61.42 -30.93
N THR A 467 -0.21 62.00 -30.81
CA THR A 467 0.08 63.30 -31.44
C THR A 467 0.42 63.15 -32.93
N SER A 468 -0.64 63.06 -33.75
CA SER A 468 -0.72 63.15 -35.21
C SER A 468 -0.49 61.88 -36.05
N MET A 469 -1.21 60.79 -35.76
CA MET A 469 -1.50 59.81 -36.82
C MET A 469 -2.46 60.45 -37.84
N GLY A 470 -1.91 61.05 -38.90
CA GLY A 470 -2.68 61.43 -40.09
C GLY A 470 -3.32 60.21 -40.76
N LEU A 471 -4.03 60.42 -41.87
CA LEU A 471 -4.74 59.38 -42.66
C LEU A 471 -3.91 58.12 -43.04
N PHE A 472 -2.59 58.16 -42.85
CA PHE A 472 -1.62 57.17 -43.28
C PHE A 472 -0.89 56.42 -42.15
N GLY A 473 -1.14 56.68 -40.85
CA GLY A 473 -0.53 55.90 -39.77
C GLY A 473 -1.50 54.89 -39.17
N LYS A 474 -1.44 53.62 -39.57
CA LYS A 474 -2.26 52.55 -38.98
C LYS A 474 -1.39 51.35 -38.63
N ILE A 475 -1.56 50.83 -37.41
CA ILE A 475 -1.04 49.52 -37.00
C ILE A 475 -2.20 48.54 -37.08
N ARG A 476 -1.96 47.38 -37.70
CA ARG A 476 -2.95 46.29 -37.80
C ARG A 476 -2.53 45.08 -36.98
N ALA A 477 -3.42 44.57 -36.16
CA ALA A 477 -3.27 43.24 -35.55
C ALA A 477 -3.73 42.19 -36.56
N TRP A 478 -2.90 41.17 -36.75
CA TRP A 478 -3.16 39.99 -37.56
C TRP A 478 -3.33 38.83 -36.58
N TYR A 479 -4.52 38.24 -36.50
CA TYR A 479 -4.84 37.19 -35.53
C TYR A 479 -5.91 36.23 -36.06
N ASP A 480 -6.23 35.20 -35.28
CA ASP A 480 -7.23 34.18 -35.59
C ASP A 480 -6.90 33.42 -36.89
N THR A 481 -5.63 33.00 -37.07
CA THR A 481 -5.20 32.05 -38.12
C THR A 481 -3.99 31.21 -37.71
N GLU A 482 -3.77 30.07 -38.37
CA GLU A 482 -2.57 29.24 -38.17
C GLU A 482 -1.25 29.99 -38.43
N ALA A 483 -1.24 30.89 -39.43
CA ALA A 483 -0.04 31.66 -39.79
C ALA A 483 0.23 32.83 -38.83
N TYR A 484 -0.79 33.30 -38.10
CA TYR A 484 -0.71 34.45 -37.20
C TYR A 484 -1.48 34.18 -35.90
N PRO A 485 -1.06 33.23 -35.06
CA PRO A 485 -1.75 32.87 -33.82
C PRO A 485 -1.40 33.87 -32.70
N SER A 486 -1.94 35.08 -32.76
CA SER A 486 -1.80 36.03 -31.63
C SER A 486 -2.46 35.43 -30.38
N LEU A 487 -1.79 35.51 -29.24
CA LEU A 487 -2.17 34.78 -28.02
C LEU A 487 -1.75 35.52 -26.74
N LEU A 488 -2.33 35.12 -25.61
CA LEU A 488 -1.94 35.48 -24.25
C LEU A 488 -1.51 34.20 -23.51
N MET A 489 -0.29 34.16 -23.02
CA MET A 489 0.21 33.13 -22.11
C MET A 489 0.12 33.67 -20.69
N VAL A 490 -0.54 32.94 -19.79
CA VAL A 490 -0.60 33.29 -18.37
C VAL A 490 -0.06 32.15 -17.51
N ILE A 491 0.67 32.52 -16.47
CA ILE A 491 1.16 31.59 -15.45
C ILE A 491 0.39 31.85 -14.16
N PHE A 492 -0.11 30.78 -13.56
CA PHE A 492 -0.84 30.77 -12.31
C PHE A 492 -0.11 29.88 -11.30
N ASP A 493 -0.06 30.33 -10.06
CA ASP A 493 0.20 29.47 -8.90
C ASP A 493 -1.13 29.15 -8.20
N GLU A 494 -1.14 28.05 -7.44
CA GLU A 494 -2.22 27.79 -6.51
C GLU A 494 -2.23 28.78 -5.35
N THR A 495 -3.43 29.10 -4.86
CA THR A 495 -3.55 29.90 -3.64
C THR A 495 -3.22 29.05 -2.42
N ASP A 496 -2.78 29.68 -1.35
CA ASP A 496 -2.61 29.04 -0.04
C ASP A 496 -3.87 29.16 0.84
N ASN A 497 -5.04 29.38 0.21
CA ASN A 497 -6.32 29.54 0.89
C ASN A 497 -6.77 28.23 1.55
N ILE A 498 -6.45 27.08 0.96
CA ILE A 498 -6.74 25.76 1.51
C ILE A 498 -5.42 25.13 1.96
N LYS A 499 -5.39 24.61 3.18
CA LYS A 499 -4.28 23.82 3.70
C LYS A 499 -4.79 22.51 4.24
N VAL A 500 -4.02 21.45 4.02
CA VAL A 500 -4.26 20.14 4.60
C VAL A 500 -3.00 19.67 5.30
N THR A 501 -3.16 18.94 6.39
CA THR A 501 -2.12 18.11 6.98
C THR A 501 -2.68 16.74 7.30
N SER A 502 -1.87 15.70 7.20
CA SER A 502 -2.28 14.33 7.55
C SER A 502 -1.59 13.82 8.81
N GLU A 503 -2.31 12.96 9.54
CA GLU A 503 -1.76 12.14 10.62
C GLU A 503 -2.21 10.70 10.42
N SER A 504 -1.32 9.74 10.65
CA SER A 504 -1.60 8.30 10.53
C SER A 504 -1.68 7.62 11.90
N ASN A 505 -2.58 6.65 12.00
CA ASN A 505 -2.66 5.72 13.11
C ASN A 505 -2.85 4.29 12.57
N PRO A 506 -1.88 3.38 12.77
CA PRO A 506 -0.62 3.55 13.52
C PRO A 506 0.38 4.54 12.86
N PRO A 507 1.34 5.10 13.63
CA PRO A 507 2.39 5.96 13.10
C PRO A 507 3.19 5.25 12.00
N GLU A 508 3.73 6.00 11.05
CA GLU A 508 4.49 5.47 9.88
C GLU A 508 3.67 4.60 8.92
N GLY A 509 2.38 4.34 9.18
CA GLY A 509 1.50 3.61 8.27
C GLY A 509 1.80 2.12 8.16
N LEU A 510 2.56 1.55 9.12
CA LEU A 510 2.91 0.13 9.14
C LEU A 510 1.79 -0.69 9.80
N ILE A 511 1.26 -1.68 9.10
CA ILE A 511 0.19 -2.56 9.58
C ILE A 511 0.49 -4.04 9.32
N VAL A 512 -0.18 -4.91 10.05
CA VAL A 512 -0.20 -6.35 9.75
C VAL A 512 -1.27 -6.68 8.70
N PRO A 513 -1.20 -7.85 8.01
CA PRO A 513 -2.20 -8.27 7.04
C PRO A 513 -3.63 -8.21 7.59
N GLY A 514 -4.58 -7.78 6.77
CA GLY A 514 -5.99 -7.65 7.15
C GLY A 514 -6.33 -6.45 8.05
N SER A 515 -5.33 -5.68 8.50
CA SER A 515 -5.53 -4.49 9.32
C SER A 515 -5.71 -3.23 8.47
N SER A 516 -5.81 -2.08 9.14
CA SER A 516 -6.16 -0.81 8.51
C SER A 516 -5.35 0.32 9.12
N VAL A 517 -4.91 1.25 8.27
CA VAL A 517 -4.38 2.55 8.71
C VAL A 517 -5.51 3.56 8.66
N LEU A 518 -5.68 4.33 9.73
CA LEU A 518 -6.54 5.51 9.76
C LEU A 518 -5.69 6.75 9.45
N TYR A 519 -6.00 7.42 8.35
CA TYR A 519 -5.52 8.77 8.09
C TYR A 519 -6.57 9.80 8.52
N THR A 520 -6.12 10.80 9.27
CA THR A 520 -6.93 11.97 9.64
C THR A 520 -6.40 13.17 8.89
N LEU A 521 -7.18 13.69 7.94
CA LEU A 521 -6.86 14.89 7.18
C LEU A 521 -7.43 16.12 7.89
N ASN A 522 -6.56 16.98 8.39
CA ASN A 522 -6.92 18.27 8.97
C ASN A 522 -6.98 19.33 7.88
N ILE A 523 -8.20 19.68 7.44
CA ILE A 523 -8.41 20.64 6.35
C ILE A 523 -8.78 21.99 6.95
N THR A 524 -8.12 23.04 6.50
CA THR A 524 -8.38 24.43 6.90
C THR A 524 -8.56 25.31 5.68
N SER A 525 -9.47 26.29 5.78
CA SER A 525 -9.71 27.26 4.71
C SER A 525 -9.64 28.69 5.24
N LYS A 526 -8.85 29.56 4.61
CA LYS A 526 -8.76 31.00 4.93
C LYS A 526 -10.02 31.76 4.53
N LYS A 527 -10.71 31.32 3.47
CA LYS A 527 -11.92 31.94 2.92
C LYS A 527 -13.09 30.95 3.01
N THR A 528 -14.31 31.47 2.94
CA THR A 528 -15.50 30.60 2.88
C THR A 528 -15.46 29.80 1.57
N ASP A 529 -15.59 28.49 1.64
CA ASP A 529 -15.47 27.60 0.49
C ASP A 529 -16.28 26.31 0.63
N ASN A 530 -16.53 25.65 -0.50
CA ASN A 530 -17.06 24.30 -0.56
C ASN A 530 -15.96 23.39 -1.09
N ILE A 531 -15.41 22.57 -0.19
CA ILE A 531 -14.27 21.71 -0.44
C ILE A 531 -14.75 20.32 -0.82
N SER A 532 -14.15 19.77 -1.86
CA SER A 532 -14.26 18.38 -2.27
C SER A 532 -12.95 17.64 -1.97
N VAL A 533 -13.05 16.45 -1.38
CA VAL A 533 -11.89 15.57 -1.15
C VAL A 533 -12.00 14.40 -2.10
N THR A 534 -10.98 14.20 -2.92
CA THR A 534 -10.83 13.03 -3.80
C THR A 534 -9.46 12.43 -3.60
N TYR A 535 -9.18 11.27 -4.20
CA TYR A 535 -7.88 10.64 -4.06
C TYR A 535 -7.47 9.89 -5.33
N THR A 536 -6.17 9.75 -5.51
CA THR A 536 -5.54 8.84 -6.46
C THR A 536 -4.63 7.89 -5.69
N GLU A 537 -4.56 6.64 -6.12
CA GLU A 537 -3.79 5.60 -5.44
C GLU A 537 -2.90 4.83 -6.42
N SER A 538 -1.76 4.36 -5.91
CA SER A 538 -0.87 3.39 -6.56
C SER A 538 -0.50 2.35 -5.52
N HIS A 539 -0.65 1.06 -5.83
CA HIS A 539 -0.45 0.03 -4.83
C HIS A 539 0.10 -1.27 -5.41
N VAL A 540 0.80 -2.01 -4.56
CA VAL A 540 1.18 -3.41 -4.76
C VAL A 540 0.33 -4.24 -3.80
N GLY A 541 -0.34 -5.27 -4.31
CA GLY A 541 -1.26 -6.10 -3.53
C GLY A 541 -2.70 -5.57 -3.48
N ALA A 542 -3.52 -6.16 -2.62
CA ALA A 542 -4.96 -5.93 -2.58
C ALA A 542 -5.37 -4.99 -1.44
N TRP A 543 -5.70 -3.75 -1.80
CA TRP A 543 -6.08 -2.69 -0.88
C TRP A 543 -7.51 -2.21 -1.09
N LYS A 544 -8.09 -1.59 -0.07
CA LYS A 544 -9.38 -0.92 -0.15
C LYS A 544 -9.38 0.35 0.69
N ILE A 545 -9.75 1.47 0.08
CA ILE A 545 -9.95 2.74 0.78
C ILE A 545 -11.44 2.90 1.13
N ALA A 546 -11.73 3.29 2.37
CA ALA A 546 -13.06 3.61 2.86
C ALA A 546 -13.06 5.00 3.52
N VAL A 547 -13.89 5.89 3.00
CA VAL A 547 -14.08 7.25 3.52
C VAL A 547 -15.31 7.27 4.43
N VAL A 548 -15.16 7.84 5.63
CA VAL A 548 -16.21 7.80 6.68
C VAL A 548 -17.25 8.90 6.51
N GLU A 549 -16.87 10.04 5.91
CA GLU A 549 -17.67 11.26 5.87
C GLU A 549 -17.95 11.72 4.44
N ASP A 550 -18.89 12.67 4.29
CA ASP A 550 -19.20 13.28 3.00
C ASP A 550 -17.94 13.96 2.44
N MET A 551 -17.57 13.58 1.21
CA MET A 551 -16.44 14.16 0.49
C MET A 551 -16.71 15.60 0.01
N LEU A 552 -17.83 16.22 0.41
CA LEU A 552 -18.20 17.60 0.13
C LEU A 552 -18.48 18.35 1.43
N ILE A 553 -17.63 19.33 1.75
CA ILE A 553 -17.62 20.01 3.05
C ILE A 553 -17.72 21.51 2.83
N SER A 554 -18.72 22.16 3.45
CA SER A 554 -18.81 23.62 3.46
C SER A 554 -18.07 24.18 4.67
N LEU A 555 -17.06 25.01 4.42
CA LEU A 555 -16.19 25.60 5.43
C LEU A 555 -16.33 27.12 5.43
N ALA A 556 -16.56 27.69 6.62
CA ALA A 556 -16.49 29.14 6.81
C ALA A 556 -15.03 29.62 6.82
N ALA A 557 -14.82 30.91 6.54
CA ALA A 557 -13.49 31.52 6.60
C ALA A 557 -12.81 31.31 7.97
N GLY A 558 -11.58 30.78 7.95
CA GLY A 558 -10.77 30.50 9.13
C GLY A 558 -11.15 29.22 9.89
N ALA A 559 -12.17 28.46 9.43
CA ALA A 559 -12.59 27.22 10.07
C ALA A 559 -11.69 26.04 9.67
N SER A 560 -11.69 25.01 10.52
CA SER A 560 -11.05 23.71 10.27
C SER A 560 -12.05 22.57 10.39
N THR A 561 -11.76 21.46 9.71
CA THR A 561 -12.50 20.20 9.77
C THR A 561 -11.53 19.02 9.70
N GLN A 562 -11.99 17.85 10.12
CA GLN A 562 -11.22 16.61 10.07
C GLN A 562 -11.96 15.60 9.19
N VAL A 563 -11.24 14.96 8.29
CA VAL A 563 -11.78 13.86 7.47
C VAL A 563 -11.02 12.58 7.80
N HIS A 564 -11.77 11.54 8.13
CA HIS A 564 -11.23 10.24 8.50
C HIS A 564 -11.31 9.25 7.33
N ILE A 565 -10.16 8.66 6.99
CA ILE A 565 -10.01 7.78 5.83
C ILE A 565 -9.29 6.50 6.28
N PHE A 566 -9.92 5.36 6.02
CA PHE A 566 -9.37 4.05 6.32
C PHE A 566 -8.76 3.43 5.05
N VAL A 567 -7.49 3.05 5.13
CA VAL A 567 -6.77 2.33 4.08
C VAL A 567 -6.54 0.92 4.58
N ASN A 568 -7.20 -0.05 3.93
CA ASN A 568 -7.34 -1.40 4.46
C ASN A 568 -6.59 -2.39 3.57
N SER A 569 -5.73 -3.21 4.19
CA SER A 569 -5.24 -4.43 3.55
C SER A 569 -6.36 -5.46 3.55
N THR A 570 -6.69 -6.02 2.38
CA THR A 570 -7.84 -6.93 2.25
C THR A 570 -7.49 -8.40 2.42
N ASN A 571 -6.20 -8.75 2.27
CA ASN A 571 -5.71 -10.11 2.48
C ASN A 571 -5.10 -10.24 3.89
N GLN A 572 -5.29 -11.41 4.51
CA GLN A 572 -4.91 -11.69 5.91
C GLN A 572 -3.74 -12.66 6.03
N THR A 573 -3.17 -13.13 4.92
CA THR A 573 -2.09 -14.13 4.89
C THR A 573 -0.70 -13.49 4.75
N LYS A 574 0.34 -14.22 5.13
CA LYS A 574 1.73 -13.73 5.19
C LYS A 574 2.35 -13.37 3.84
N ASP A 575 1.80 -13.87 2.74
CA ASP A 575 2.18 -13.46 1.37
C ASP A 575 1.88 -11.98 1.09
N THR A 576 1.15 -11.33 2.00
CA THR A 576 0.79 -9.91 1.92
C THR A 576 1.91 -9.00 2.45
N TYR A 577 2.88 -9.52 3.20
CA TYR A 577 4.00 -8.71 3.69
C TYR A 577 4.83 -8.12 2.54
N GLY A 578 5.21 -6.84 2.68
CA GLY A 578 5.86 -6.05 1.64
C GLY A 578 4.90 -5.38 0.65
N ASN A 579 3.59 -5.62 0.74
CA ASN A 579 2.61 -4.85 -0.03
C ASN A 579 2.55 -3.41 0.47
N THR A 580 2.52 -2.46 -0.48
CA THR A 580 2.49 -1.02 -0.21
C THR A 580 1.33 -0.35 -0.93
N ILE A 581 0.90 0.79 -0.41
CA ILE A 581 -0.02 1.69 -1.08
C ILE A 581 0.40 3.14 -0.84
N ASP A 582 0.51 3.90 -1.92
CA ASP A 582 0.71 5.33 -1.92
C ASP A 582 -0.61 5.99 -2.33
N VAL A 583 -1.11 6.90 -1.48
CA VAL A 583 -2.37 7.62 -1.70
C VAL A 583 -2.08 9.11 -1.73
N THR A 584 -2.50 9.79 -2.79
CA THR A 584 -2.49 11.25 -2.85
C THR A 584 -3.92 11.76 -2.71
N PHE A 585 -4.21 12.41 -1.58
CA PHE A 585 -5.48 13.10 -1.37
C PHE A 585 -5.46 14.45 -2.06
N ILE A 586 -6.50 14.72 -2.84
CA ILE A 586 -6.68 15.96 -3.58
C ILE A 586 -7.84 16.71 -2.92
N VAL A 587 -7.52 17.82 -2.27
CA VAL A 587 -8.47 18.66 -1.53
C VAL A 587 -8.70 19.92 -2.35
N GLN A 588 -9.85 20.00 -3.01
CA GLN A 588 -10.17 21.04 -3.99
C GLN A 588 -11.40 21.83 -3.58
N GLY A 589 -11.29 23.15 -3.53
CA GLY A 589 -12.42 24.07 -3.40
C GLY A 589 -12.45 25.10 -4.54
N ASN A 590 -13.35 26.07 -4.43
CA ASN A 590 -13.38 27.20 -5.36
C ASN A 590 -12.22 28.16 -5.11
N THR A 591 -11.71 28.24 -3.88
CA THR A 591 -10.69 29.21 -3.48
C THR A 591 -9.27 28.71 -3.61
N GLY A 592 -9.06 27.41 -3.85
CA GLY A 592 -7.74 26.81 -4.07
C GLY A 592 -7.81 25.28 -4.17
N ILE A 593 -6.67 24.64 -4.33
CA ILE A 593 -6.50 23.18 -4.28
C ILE A 593 -5.18 22.85 -3.58
N THR A 594 -5.16 21.76 -2.84
CA THR A 594 -3.94 21.24 -2.21
C THR A 594 -3.93 19.72 -2.30
N ARG A 595 -2.73 19.14 -2.22
CA ARG A 595 -2.50 17.71 -2.35
C ARG A 595 -1.68 17.23 -1.16
N GLU A 596 -2.04 16.09 -0.60
CA GLU A 596 -1.35 15.46 0.52
C GLU A 596 -1.07 14.01 0.16
N ALA A 597 0.21 13.64 0.16
CA ALA A 597 0.65 12.28 -0.10
C ALA A 597 0.86 11.53 1.23
N VAL A 598 0.33 10.32 1.31
CA VAL A 598 0.53 9.39 2.41
C VAL A 598 0.86 8.00 1.89
N SER A 599 1.51 7.18 2.70
CA SER A 599 1.85 5.80 2.35
C SER A 599 1.58 4.84 3.51
N ALA A 600 1.17 3.62 3.17
CA ALA A 600 1.01 2.52 4.11
C ALA A 600 1.70 1.25 3.58
N GLU A 601 2.19 0.42 4.49
CA GLU A 601 2.87 -0.84 4.19
C GLU A 601 2.36 -1.96 5.10
N VAL A 602 2.20 -3.14 4.53
CA VAL A 602 1.99 -4.37 5.29
C VAL A 602 3.35 -4.94 5.68
N SER A 603 3.72 -4.89 6.96
CA SER A 603 5.09 -5.18 7.41
C SER A 603 5.12 -6.10 8.62
N GLU A 604 6.11 -7.01 8.67
CA GLU A 604 6.40 -7.87 9.83
C GLU A 604 6.81 -7.03 11.05
N ALA A 605 7.36 -5.83 10.84
CA ALA A 605 7.71 -4.90 11.92
C ALA A 605 6.48 -4.38 12.70
N ALA A 606 5.28 -4.50 12.13
CA ALA A 606 4.02 -4.13 12.80
C ALA A 606 3.48 -5.23 13.73
N ILE A 607 4.10 -6.42 13.75
CA ILE A 607 3.71 -7.52 14.63
C ILE A 607 3.97 -7.13 16.09
N VAL A 608 2.89 -7.04 16.86
CA VAL A 608 2.92 -7.04 18.32
C VAL A 608 2.96 -8.49 18.81
N TYR A 609 4.04 -8.88 19.47
CA TYR A 609 4.21 -10.19 20.08
C TYR A 609 3.52 -10.25 21.46
N ASP A 610 2.79 -11.33 21.73
CA ASP A 610 2.14 -11.61 23.01
C ASP A 610 1.93 -13.12 23.22
N VAL A 611 2.10 -13.58 24.44
CA VAL A 611 1.98 -15.00 24.81
C VAL A 611 1.16 -15.16 26.09
N GLU A 612 0.19 -16.07 26.05
CA GLU A 612 -0.70 -16.34 27.18
C GLU A 612 -0.53 -17.79 27.68
N ILE A 613 -0.41 -17.96 29.01
CA ILE A 613 -0.35 -19.28 29.65
C ILE A 613 -1.71 -19.62 30.28
N LEU A 614 -2.29 -20.73 29.89
CA LEU A 614 -3.65 -21.16 30.23
C LEU A 614 -3.67 -22.56 30.88
N GLY A 615 -4.81 -22.90 31.51
CA GLY A 615 -5.12 -24.28 31.91
C GLY A 615 -4.23 -24.88 33.00
N TYR A 616 -3.60 -24.06 33.86
CA TYR A 616 -2.63 -24.51 34.85
C TYR A 616 -3.18 -24.50 36.29
N SER A 617 -2.55 -25.29 37.19
CA SER A 617 -2.87 -25.30 38.63
C SER A 617 -1.80 -24.56 39.43
N ASN A 618 -2.23 -23.68 40.33
CA ASN A 618 -1.30 -22.89 41.16
C ASN A 618 -0.58 -23.70 42.24
N ASN A 619 -1.13 -24.87 42.62
CA ASN A 619 -0.60 -25.72 43.67
C ASN A 619 -0.53 -27.18 43.23
N ILE A 620 0.55 -27.88 43.59
CA ILE A 620 0.76 -29.30 43.29
C ILE A 620 1.35 -30.00 44.51
N ASN A 621 0.88 -31.21 44.80
CA ASN A 621 1.47 -32.05 45.84
C ASN A 621 2.35 -33.13 45.21
N ILE A 622 3.58 -33.29 45.70
CA ILE A 622 4.55 -34.30 45.24
C ILE A 622 5.23 -34.92 46.46
N SER A 623 5.38 -36.25 46.49
CA SER A 623 6.06 -36.94 47.59
C SER A 623 7.58 -36.73 47.54
N LYS A 624 8.25 -36.80 48.69
CA LYS A 624 9.72 -36.79 48.74
C LYS A 624 10.32 -37.85 47.83
N GLY A 625 11.29 -37.47 47.00
CA GLY A 625 11.97 -38.39 46.11
C GLY A 625 11.21 -38.81 44.85
N GLU A 626 9.99 -38.32 44.66
CA GLU A 626 9.19 -38.55 43.46
C GLU A 626 9.33 -37.38 42.48
N ASN A 627 9.07 -37.69 41.21
CA ASN A 627 8.96 -36.71 40.14
C ASN A 627 7.51 -36.61 39.68
N ARG A 628 7.10 -35.41 39.28
CA ARG A 628 5.78 -35.18 38.69
C ARG A 628 5.88 -34.26 37.49
N THR A 629 5.23 -34.64 36.40
CA THR A 629 5.07 -33.77 35.24
C THR A 629 3.92 -32.81 35.49
N PHE A 630 4.20 -31.52 35.35
CA PHE A 630 3.22 -30.45 35.33
C PHE A 630 2.95 -30.05 33.89
N TYR A 631 1.67 -29.92 33.54
CA TYR A 631 1.20 -29.54 32.21
C TYR A 631 0.48 -28.20 32.25
N PHE A 632 0.62 -27.44 31.19
CA PHE A 632 -0.06 -26.16 30.97
C PHE A 632 -0.26 -25.96 29.46
N VAL A 633 -1.03 -24.94 29.09
CA VAL A 633 -1.31 -24.61 27.68
C VAL A 633 -0.66 -23.26 27.36
N ILE A 634 0.03 -23.18 26.23
CA ILE A 634 0.55 -21.92 25.68
C ILE A 634 -0.35 -21.53 24.51
N LYS A 635 -0.81 -20.29 24.49
CA LYS A 635 -1.57 -19.70 23.38
C LYS A 635 -0.73 -18.62 22.73
N ASN A 636 -0.59 -18.70 21.41
CA ASN A 636 0.00 -17.62 20.62
C ASN A 636 -1.03 -16.49 20.50
N ASN A 637 -0.75 -15.35 21.14
CA ASN A 637 -1.62 -14.18 21.12
C ASN A 637 -0.99 -13.01 20.33
N ASN A 638 0.06 -13.29 19.55
CA ASN A 638 0.67 -12.32 18.65
C ASN A 638 -0.38 -11.76 17.68
N THR A 639 -0.16 -10.53 17.22
CA THR A 639 -0.83 -10.01 16.02
C THR A 639 -0.06 -10.44 14.77
N GLY A 640 -0.61 -10.27 13.56
CA GLY A 640 0.06 -10.68 12.34
C GLY A 640 -0.89 -11.28 11.31
N ALA A 641 -0.33 -11.99 10.35
CA ALA A 641 -1.09 -12.79 9.40
C ALA A 641 -1.73 -14.00 10.11
N ILE A 642 -2.86 -14.48 9.58
CA ILE A 642 -3.54 -15.66 10.15
C ILE A 642 -2.72 -16.94 10.07
N ASP A 643 -1.71 -17.00 9.19
CA ASP A 643 -0.82 -18.13 8.98
C ASP A 643 0.63 -17.84 9.43
N ASP A 644 0.83 -16.75 10.16
CA ASP A 644 2.07 -16.51 10.90
C ASP A 644 2.18 -17.46 12.07
N VAL A 645 3.42 -17.79 12.38
CA VAL A 645 3.77 -18.74 13.44
C VAL A 645 4.85 -18.15 14.32
N ASP A 646 4.79 -18.49 15.60
CA ASP A 646 5.85 -18.21 16.55
C ASP A 646 6.30 -19.51 17.22
N SER A 647 7.49 -19.49 17.78
CA SER A 647 8.01 -20.57 18.61
C SER A 647 8.25 -20.04 20.02
N TYR A 648 8.14 -20.91 21.00
CA TYR A 648 8.24 -20.52 22.40
C TYR A 648 9.23 -21.41 23.13
N THR A 649 10.18 -20.77 23.79
CA THR A 649 11.13 -21.42 24.69
C THR A 649 10.56 -21.45 26.11
N ILE A 650 10.59 -22.62 26.76
CA ILE A 650 10.09 -22.81 28.12
C ILE A 650 11.29 -22.97 29.05
N SER A 651 11.35 -22.11 30.06
CA SER A 651 12.31 -22.23 31.17
C SER A 651 11.58 -22.36 32.50
N ALA A 652 12.23 -23.00 33.46
CA ALA A 652 11.70 -23.13 34.81
C ALA A 652 12.82 -22.96 35.83
N SER A 653 12.54 -22.26 36.92
CA SER A 653 13.46 -22.07 38.04
C SER A 653 12.78 -22.39 39.36
N SER A 654 13.58 -22.87 40.31
CA SER A 654 13.16 -23.29 41.64
C SER A 654 13.70 -22.31 42.66
N ASN A 655 12.90 -21.84 43.62
CA ASN A 655 13.42 -20.98 44.68
C ASN A 655 14.36 -21.72 45.65
N ASN A 656 14.28 -23.06 45.70
CA ASN A 656 15.16 -23.89 46.53
C ASN A 656 16.02 -24.86 45.71
N ASP A 657 16.37 -24.48 44.47
CA ASP A 657 17.29 -25.22 43.58
C ASP A 657 16.92 -26.69 43.34
N TRP A 658 15.63 -27.04 43.33
CA TRP A 658 15.21 -28.39 42.95
C TRP A 658 15.45 -28.65 41.46
N PRO A 659 15.81 -29.89 41.06
CA PRO A 659 15.99 -30.22 39.65
C PRO A 659 14.67 -30.11 38.87
N LEU A 660 14.69 -29.32 37.79
CA LEU A 660 13.57 -29.11 36.88
C LEU A 660 13.97 -29.52 35.47
N ILE A 661 13.08 -30.21 34.75
CA ILE A 661 13.26 -30.54 33.34
C ILE A 661 12.08 -29.93 32.57
N ALA A 662 12.28 -28.74 32.01
CA ALA A 662 11.33 -28.13 31.10
C ALA A 662 11.43 -28.77 29.70
N ARG A 663 10.32 -28.77 28.96
CA ARG A 663 10.38 -29.02 27.52
C ARG A 663 11.18 -27.90 26.86
N GLU A 664 12.09 -28.24 25.96
CA GLU A 664 13.01 -27.27 25.35
C GLU A 664 12.27 -26.18 24.55
N SER A 665 11.31 -26.54 23.68
CA SER A 665 10.53 -25.57 22.90
C SER A 665 9.19 -26.11 22.43
N ILE A 666 8.28 -25.18 22.15
CA ILE A 666 7.10 -25.35 21.30
C ILE A 666 7.42 -24.66 19.98
N ARG A 667 7.18 -25.31 18.84
CA ARG A 667 7.55 -24.76 17.54
C ARG A 667 6.33 -24.52 16.67
N ASN A 668 6.39 -23.44 15.90
CA ASN A 668 5.44 -23.12 14.84
C ASN A 668 3.97 -23.10 15.32
N LEU A 669 3.72 -22.49 16.47
CA LEU A 669 2.35 -22.28 16.95
C LEU A 669 1.74 -21.11 16.18
N VAL A 670 0.64 -21.38 15.46
CA VAL A 670 -0.06 -20.38 14.64
C VAL A 670 -0.73 -19.34 15.52
N ILE A 671 -0.86 -18.11 15.04
CA ILE A 671 -1.57 -17.03 15.74
C ILE A 671 -3.00 -17.46 16.10
N GLY A 672 -3.38 -17.23 17.36
CA GLY A 672 -4.68 -17.57 17.92
C GLY A 672 -4.81 -19.04 18.37
N ASP A 673 -3.94 -19.93 17.89
CA ASP A 673 -3.93 -21.33 18.30
C ASP A 673 -3.28 -21.54 19.67
N SER A 674 -3.57 -22.69 20.26
CA SER A 674 -3.06 -23.12 21.56
C SER A 674 -2.44 -24.50 21.46
N THR A 675 -1.42 -24.77 22.28
CA THR A 675 -0.84 -26.11 22.39
C THR A 675 -1.86 -27.11 22.93
N ASP A 676 -1.70 -28.38 22.58
CA ASP A 676 -2.44 -29.48 23.24
C ASP A 676 -2.13 -29.52 24.75
N THR A 677 -3.09 -30.03 25.53
CA THR A 677 -3.03 -30.02 27.00
C THR A 677 -1.87 -30.80 27.61
N ASP A 678 -1.19 -31.65 26.84
CA ASP A 678 -0.06 -32.47 27.26
C ASP A 678 1.29 -32.09 26.59
N ASP A 679 1.30 -31.03 25.78
CA ASP A 679 2.46 -30.64 24.99
C ASP A 679 3.44 -29.77 25.80
N ALA A 680 2.97 -28.65 26.38
CA ALA A 680 3.79 -27.80 27.24
C ALA A 680 3.87 -28.34 28.67
N ARG A 681 5.10 -28.65 29.12
CA ARG A 681 5.32 -29.36 30.39
C ARG A 681 6.65 -29.03 31.07
N VAL A 682 6.65 -29.16 32.39
CA VAL A 682 7.84 -29.13 33.25
C VAL A 682 7.80 -30.33 34.20
N VAL A 683 8.86 -31.13 34.24
CA VAL A 683 9.02 -32.22 35.20
C VAL A 683 9.71 -31.67 36.43
N ILE A 684 9.01 -31.72 37.56
CA ILE A 684 9.50 -31.26 38.86
C ILE A 684 10.00 -32.49 39.62
N GLN A 685 11.27 -32.46 40.07
CA GLN A 685 11.88 -33.55 40.83
C GLN A 685 12.11 -33.10 42.27
N VAL A 686 11.38 -33.68 43.23
CA VAL A 686 11.58 -33.35 44.64
C VAL A 686 12.74 -34.18 45.19
N PRO A 687 13.82 -33.57 45.72
CA PRO A 687 14.96 -34.33 46.26
C PRO A 687 14.54 -35.28 47.38
N LYS A 688 15.17 -36.46 47.46
CA LYS A 688 14.86 -37.49 48.47
C LYS A 688 15.15 -37.03 49.90
N ASP A 689 16.16 -36.20 50.05
CA ASP A 689 16.74 -35.69 51.30
C ASP A 689 16.26 -34.28 51.65
N THR A 690 15.31 -33.71 50.89
CA THR A 690 14.81 -32.36 51.17
C THR A 690 14.16 -32.27 52.57
N THR A 691 14.58 -31.27 53.34
CA THR A 691 13.98 -30.91 54.64
C THR A 691 12.87 -29.88 54.49
N LEU A 692 12.68 -29.34 53.28
CA LEU A 692 11.72 -28.30 52.96
C LEU A 692 10.33 -28.90 52.73
N ASN A 693 9.30 -28.20 53.22
CA ASN A 693 7.90 -28.64 53.11
C ASN A 693 7.21 -28.12 51.84
N SER A 694 7.82 -27.16 51.14
CA SER A 694 7.32 -26.62 49.88
C SER A 694 8.41 -25.88 49.11
N ASP A 695 8.20 -25.70 47.81
CA ASP A 695 8.96 -24.78 46.95
C ASP A 695 8.02 -24.01 46.01
N ILE A 696 8.49 -22.90 45.44
CA ILE A 696 7.80 -22.15 44.37
C ILE A 696 8.62 -22.34 43.10
N ILE A 697 7.96 -22.90 42.08
CA ILE A 697 8.52 -23.08 40.75
C ILE A 697 8.00 -21.95 39.86
N THR A 698 8.92 -21.16 39.33
CA THR A 698 8.62 -20.09 38.38
C THR A 698 8.80 -20.65 36.97
N ILE A 699 7.75 -20.67 36.16
CA ILE A 699 7.80 -21.11 34.77
C ILE A 699 7.69 -19.87 33.89
N THR A 700 8.64 -19.70 32.99
CA THR A 700 8.68 -18.58 32.04
C THR A 700 8.63 -19.13 30.62
N VAL A 701 7.67 -18.62 29.85
CA VAL A 701 7.53 -18.86 28.42
C VAL A 701 7.98 -17.60 27.70
N THR A 702 8.94 -17.74 26.80
CA THR A 702 9.53 -16.64 26.04
C THR A 702 9.27 -16.87 24.55
N SER A 703 8.80 -15.83 23.86
CA SER A 703 8.69 -15.84 22.39
C SER A 703 10.08 -15.89 21.75
N ASP A 704 10.25 -16.74 20.74
CA ASP A 704 11.48 -16.78 19.94
C ASP A 704 11.50 -15.63 18.91
N GLY A 705 10.33 -15.13 18.48
CA GLY A 705 10.19 -13.99 17.57
C GLY A 705 10.51 -12.63 18.23
N ASP A 706 10.16 -12.43 19.50
CA ASP A 706 10.64 -11.32 20.32
C ASP A 706 11.05 -11.79 21.73
N PRO A 707 12.36 -11.90 22.02
CA PRO A 707 12.85 -12.35 23.33
C PRO A 707 12.44 -11.49 24.53
N ASN A 708 11.94 -10.26 24.31
CA ASN A 708 11.42 -9.41 25.39
C ASN A 708 9.99 -9.78 25.79
N THR A 709 9.27 -10.51 24.94
CA THR A 709 7.91 -10.95 25.18
C THR A 709 7.93 -12.25 25.99
N ILE A 710 7.56 -12.14 27.26
CA ILE A 710 7.55 -13.23 28.23
C ILE A 710 6.23 -13.33 28.99
N ALA A 711 5.79 -14.56 29.27
CA ALA A 711 4.76 -14.84 30.26
C ALA A 711 5.32 -15.70 31.38
N THR A 712 4.97 -15.35 32.62
CA THR A 712 5.46 -16.06 33.80
C THR A 712 4.31 -16.48 34.70
N ILE A 713 4.37 -17.73 35.17
CA ILE A 713 3.47 -18.26 36.19
C ILE A 713 4.27 -18.83 37.36
N ASN A 714 3.70 -18.73 38.56
CA ASN A 714 4.28 -19.28 39.78
C ASN A 714 3.43 -20.45 40.28
N VAL A 715 4.08 -21.60 40.48
CA VAL A 715 3.46 -22.84 40.92
C VAL A 715 4.04 -23.25 42.26
N THR A 716 3.19 -23.35 43.29
CA THR A 716 3.62 -23.80 44.62
C THR A 716 3.58 -25.33 44.69
N VAL A 717 4.72 -25.94 44.96
CA VAL A 717 4.84 -27.39 45.14
C VAL A 717 4.90 -27.70 46.63
N HIS A 718 3.95 -28.46 47.14
CA HIS A 718 3.95 -28.96 48.51
C HIS A 718 4.54 -30.37 48.58
N VAL A 719 5.51 -30.55 49.48
CA VAL A 719 6.18 -31.83 49.69
C VAL A 719 5.35 -32.69 50.64
N ILE A 720 4.88 -33.82 50.15
CA ILE A 720 4.31 -34.86 51.02
C ILE A 720 5.50 -35.63 51.60
N ALA A 721 5.69 -35.55 52.93
CA ALA A 721 6.74 -36.29 53.61
C ALA A 721 6.54 -37.81 53.38
N GLY A 722 7.48 -38.42 52.66
CA GLY A 722 7.61 -39.87 52.61
C GLY A 722 8.07 -40.39 53.97
N ASP A 723 7.41 -41.45 54.44
CA ASP A 723 7.65 -42.20 55.67
C ASP A 723 7.19 -41.58 57.02
N PHE A 724 5.87 -41.68 57.24
CA PHE A 724 5.23 -41.57 58.57
C PHE A 724 5.92 -42.43 59.65
N LEU A 725 6.50 -43.57 59.27
CA LEU A 725 7.18 -44.50 60.20
C LEU A 725 8.53 -43.98 60.69
N GLU A 726 9.30 -43.26 59.87
CA GLU A 726 10.60 -42.70 60.24
C GLU A 726 10.44 -41.49 61.17
N SER A 727 9.43 -40.65 60.90
CA SER A 727 9.06 -39.52 61.76
C SER A 727 8.54 -40.01 63.12
N ILE A 728 7.74 -41.08 63.14
CA ILE A 728 7.29 -41.73 64.37
C ILE A 728 8.46 -42.32 65.16
N TYR A 729 9.38 -43.01 64.49
CA TYR A 729 10.53 -43.65 65.15
C TYR A 729 11.41 -42.61 65.85
N ASN A 730 11.75 -41.51 65.18
CA ASN A 730 12.55 -40.43 65.77
C ASN A 730 11.84 -39.75 66.96
N LEU A 731 10.51 -39.63 66.91
CA LEU A 731 9.71 -39.08 68.01
C LEU A 731 9.72 -40.02 69.24
N PHE A 732 9.62 -41.33 69.01
CA PHE A 732 9.77 -42.33 70.07
C PHE A 732 11.19 -42.47 70.58
N ASP A 733 12.21 -42.26 69.75
CA ASP A 733 13.62 -42.34 70.13
C ASP A 733 14.01 -41.16 71.03
N SER A 734 13.64 -39.92 70.64
CA SER A 734 13.81 -38.74 71.50
C SER A 734 13.03 -38.85 72.82
N ALA A 735 11.80 -39.39 72.80
CA ALA A 735 11.02 -39.59 74.02
C ALA A 735 11.58 -40.71 74.92
N ALA A 736 12.11 -41.79 74.34
CA ALA A 736 12.75 -42.88 75.06
C ALA A 736 14.07 -42.45 75.71
N GLU A 737 14.82 -41.56 75.04
CA GLU A 737 16.00 -40.91 75.62
C GLU A 737 15.62 -40.04 76.82
N THR A 738 14.59 -39.20 76.68
CA THR A 738 14.13 -38.28 77.75
C THR A 738 13.57 -39.02 78.98
N LEU A 739 12.97 -40.19 78.78
CA LEU A 739 12.41 -41.04 79.84
C LEU A 739 13.42 -42.04 80.44
N GLY A 740 14.68 -42.00 80.02
CA GLY A 740 15.74 -42.91 80.50
C GLY A 740 15.58 -44.37 80.04
N LEU A 741 14.74 -44.63 79.04
CA LEU A 741 14.48 -45.98 78.53
C LEU A 741 15.62 -46.48 77.64
N ASN A 742 16.35 -45.57 76.98
CA ASN A 742 17.54 -45.91 76.19
C ASN A 742 18.69 -46.44 77.07
N GLU A 743 18.78 -46.03 78.34
CA GLU A 743 19.77 -46.57 79.29
C GLU A 743 19.45 -48.01 79.74
N MET A 744 18.16 -48.38 79.81
CA MET A 744 17.72 -49.71 80.22
C MET A 744 17.61 -50.72 79.07
N PHE A 745 17.25 -50.27 77.86
CA PHE A 745 16.93 -51.14 76.73
C PHE A 745 17.80 -50.90 75.48
N GLY A 746 18.80 -49.99 75.56
CA GLY A 746 19.69 -49.67 74.45
C GLY A 746 18.95 -49.13 73.22
N SER A 747 19.38 -49.52 72.01
CA SER A 747 18.76 -49.13 70.74
C SER A 747 17.31 -49.63 70.55
N PHE A 748 16.77 -50.40 71.48
CA PHE A 748 15.38 -50.85 71.49
C PHE A 748 14.47 -49.97 72.36
N GLY A 749 14.98 -48.95 73.05
CA GLY A 749 14.19 -48.09 73.94
C GLY A 749 13.01 -47.41 73.23
N ALA A 750 13.23 -46.89 72.02
CA ALA A 750 12.19 -46.36 71.15
C ALA A 750 11.09 -47.40 70.84
N ILE A 751 11.50 -48.64 70.55
CA ILE A 751 10.60 -49.75 70.19
C ILE A 751 9.77 -50.22 71.40
N VAL A 752 10.37 -50.24 72.60
CA VAL A 752 9.69 -50.59 73.85
C VAL A 752 8.64 -49.53 74.20
N LEU A 753 8.98 -48.25 74.09
CA LEU A 753 8.04 -47.15 74.34
C LEU A 753 6.88 -47.16 73.34
N ALA A 754 7.17 -47.38 72.06
CA ALA A 754 6.15 -47.54 71.01
C ALA A 754 5.24 -48.75 71.29
N SER A 755 5.78 -49.86 71.79
CA SER A 755 5.00 -51.06 72.13
C SER A 755 4.07 -50.84 73.32
N ILE A 756 4.52 -50.13 74.37
CA ILE A 756 3.69 -49.77 75.53
C ILE A 756 2.55 -48.84 75.09
N LEU A 757 2.86 -47.82 74.27
CA LEU A 757 1.83 -46.93 73.73
C LEU A 757 0.85 -47.71 72.84
N MET A 758 1.33 -48.63 72.01
CA MET A 758 0.47 -49.48 71.17
C MET A 758 -0.50 -50.31 72.02
N VAL A 759 -0.06 -50.86 73.16
CA VAL A 759 -0.94 -51.60 74.09
C VAL A 759 -1.98 -50.67 74.73
N ILE A 760 -1.58 -49.45 75.13
CA ILE A 760 -2.50 -48.45 75.69
C ILE A 760 -3.53 -48.00 74.64
N ILE A 761 -3.08 -47.74 73.40
CA ILE A 761 -3.94 -47.40 72.26
C ILE A 761 -4.88 -48.56 71.96
N LEU A 762 -4.41 -49.81 71.97
CA LEU A 762 -5.25 -50.99 71.76
C LEU A 762 -6.33 -51.08 72.84
N PHE A 763 -5.99 -50.81 74.11
CA PHE A 763 -6.96 -50.78 75.21
C PHE A 763 -7.98 -49.66 75.04
N LEU A 764 -7.53 -48.46 74.64
CA LEU A 764 -8.38 -47.32 74.32
C LEU A 764 -9.29 -47.61 73.12
N LEU A 765 -8.78 -48.26 72.08
CA LEU A 765 -9.54 -48.68 70.90
C LEU A 765 -10.55 -49.77 71.24
N ILE A 766 -10.23 -50.70 72.15
CA ILE A 766 -11.18 -51.69 72.67
C ILE A 766 -12.29 -50.99 73.47
N ILE A 767 -11.96 -50.02 74.33
CA ILE A 767 -12.94 -49.22 75.08
C ILE A 767 -13.79 -48.36 74.13
N LEU A 768 -13.18 -47.69 73.15
CA LEU A 768 -13.88 -46.94 72.11
C LEU A 768 -14.80 -47.87 71.33
N ALA A 769 -14.31 -49.01 70.86
CA ALA A 769 -15.11 -50.01 70.16
C ALA A 769 -16.28 -50.48 71.03
N LEU A 770 -16.08 -50.73 72.33
CA LEU A 770 -17.16 -51.12 73.25
C LEU A 770 -18.22 -50.00 73.39
N VAL A 771 -17.79 -48.74 73.50
CA VAL A 771 -18.71 -47.58 73.60
C VAL A 771 -19.42 -47.32 72.27
N PHE A 772 -18.72 -47.38 71.13
CA PHE A 772 -19.28 -47.12 69.80
C PHE A 772 -20.16 -48.27 69.28
N THR A 773 -19.88 -49.52 69.62
CA THR A 773 -20.67 -50.70 69.19
C THR A 773 -21.95 -50.94 69.99
N THR A 774 -22.12 -50.32 71.17
CA THR A 774 -23.38 -50.43 71.92
C THR A 774 -24.53 -49.74 71.18
N LYS A 775 -25.45 -50.53 70.62
CA LYS A 775 -26.69 -50.05 70.00
C LYS A 775 -27.75 -49.78 71.06
N HIS A 776 -28.40 -48.61 71.01
CA HIS A 776 -29.44 -48.24 71.98
C HIS A 776 -30.85 -48.70 71.60
N VAL A 777 -31.05 -49.10 70.35
CA VAL A 777 -32.26 -49.71 69.80
C VAL A 777 -31.84 -50.64 68.67
N ARG A 778 -32.57 -51.73 68.44
CA ARG A 778 -32.43 -52.55 67.23
C ARG A 778 -33.66 -52.32 66.36
N ILE A 779 -33.45 -51.86 65.13
CA ILE A 779 -34.52 -51.65 64.15
C ILE A 779 -34.51 -52.84 63.20
N ILE A 780 -35.64 -53.52 63.09
CA ILE A 780 -35.82 -54.67 62.19
C ILE A 780 -36.98 -54.34 61.26
N CYS A 781 -36.75 -54.45 59.95
CA CYS A 781 -37.79 -54.34 58.93
C CYS A 781 -37.54 -55.44 57.91
N THR A 782 -38.50 -56.35 57.76
CA THR A 782 -38.40 -57.53 56.88
C THR A 782 -38.57 -57.15 55.42
N ASP A 783 -39.36 -56.12 55.13
CA ASP A 783 -39.65 -55.65 53.78
C ASP A 783 -39.27 -54.18 53.65
N ARG A 784 -38.12 -53.91 53.02
CA ARG A 784 -37.52 -52.57 52.93
C ARG A 784 -37.79 -51.87 51.60
N ILE A 785 -38.39 -52.57 50.63
CA ILE A 785 -38.67 -52.05 49.30
C ILE A 785 -40.11 -52.42 48.94
N LYS A 786 -40.98 -51.42 48.80
CA LYS A 786 -42.37 -51.65 48.39
C LYS A 786 -42.67 -50.99 47.05
N GLU A 787 -43.17 -51.80 46.14
CA GLU A 787 -43.67 -51.38 44.84
C GLU A 787 -45.20 -51.31 44.87
N ILE A 788 -45.75 -50.12 44.61
CA ILE A 788 -47.19 -49.80 44.77
C ILE A 788 -47.77 -49.17 43.50
N GLU A 789 -49.09 -49.23 43.34
CA GLU A 789 -49.78 -48.42 42.32
C GLU A 789 -49.88 -46.95 42.75
N ALA A 790 -50.07 -46.02 41.80
CA ALA A 790 -50.10 -44.58 42.08
C ALA A 790 -51.21 -44.13 43.06
N ALA A 791 -52.27 -44.96 43.23
CA ALA A 791 -53.38 -44.71 44.16
C ALA A 791 -53.21 -45.41 45.53
N GLU A 792 -52.19 -46.25 45.70
CA GLU A 792 -51.94 -47.03 46.91
C GLU A 792 -50.97 -46.33 47.87
N LYS A 793 -50.82 -46.86 49.10
CA LYS A 793 -49.85 -46.38 50.10
C LYS A 793 -48.87 -47.49 50.43
N ALA A 794 -47.58 -47.17 50.50
CA ALA A 794 -46.56 -48.10 50.97
C ALA A 794 -46.46 -48.03 52.49
N ILE A 795 -46.89 -49.09 53.19
CA ILE A 795 -46.85 -49.19 54.67
C ILE A 795 -45.70 -50.10 55.07
N PHE A 796 -44.65 -49.58 55.72
CA PHE A 796 -43.52 -50.36 56.22
C PHE A 796 -43.68 -50.63 57.71
N GLU A 797 -43.58 -51.90 58.11
CA GLU A 797 -43.65 -52.30 59.52
C GLU A 797 -42.23 -52.44 60.09
N LEU A 798 -41.90 -51.56 61.04
CA LEU A 798 -40.61 -51.54 61.73
C LEU A 798 -40.78 -52.10 63.13
N THR A 799 -40.10 -53.19 63.43
CA THR A 799 -39.98 -53.74 64.78
C THR A 799 -38.81 -53.09 65.50
N LEU A 800 -39.11 -52.28 66.51
CA LEU A 800 -38.12 -51.67 67.39
C LEU A 800 -37.92 -52.57 68.61
N GLN A 801 -36.69 -53.04 68.83
CA GLN A 801 -36.33 -53.85 69.98
C GLN A 801 -35.44 -53.06 70.94
N ASN A 802 -35.76 -53.11 72.24
CA ASN A 802 -34.94 -52.52 73.30
C ASN A 802 -33.87 -53.51 73.78
N PRO A 803 -32.57 -53.30 73.46
CA PRO A 803 -31.51 -54.21 73.90
C PRO A 803 -31.14 -54.05 75.38
N SER A 804 -31.62 -53.01 76.06
CA SER A 804 -31.39 -52.77 77.49
C SER A 804 -32.27 -53.68 78.36
N LYS A 805 -31.85 -53.88 79.61
CA LYS A 805 -32.67 -54.54 80.65
C LYS A 805 -33.74 -53.61 81.24
N LYS A 806 -33.65 -52.29 81.02
CA LYS A 806 -34.58 -51.27 81.55
C LYS A 806 -35.49 -50.73 80.45
N THR A 807 -36.73 -50.37 80.77
CA THR A 807 -37.66 -49.67 79.87
C THR A 807 -37.03 -48.41 79.30
N GLN A 808 -37.15 -48.22 77.99
CA GLN A 808 -36.61 -47.06 77.25
C GLN A 808 -37.71 -46.43 76.40
N SER A 809 -37.67 -45.10 76.28
CA SER A 809 -38.49 -44.34 75.35
C SER A 809 -37.70 -43.98 74.10
N TYR A 810 -38.34 -44.14 72.94
CA TYR A 810 -37.76 -43.88 71.62
C TYR A 810 -38.60 -42.86 70.87
N GLU A 811 -37.94 -41.90 70.22
CA GLU A 811 -38.50 -40.96 69.25
C GLU A 811 -38.18 -41.46 67.85
N ILE A 812 -39.19 -41.50 66.99
CA ILE A 812 -39.09 -41.96 65.59
C ILE A 812 -39.36 -40.77 64.67
N LEU A 813 -38.42 -40.52 63.77
CA LEU A 813 -38.52 -39.49 62.74
C LEU A 813 -38.25 -40.14 61.39
N ALA A 814 -39.11 -39.95 60.41
CA ALA A 814 -38.89 -40.42 59.05
C ALA A 814 -38.83 -39.23 58.10
N GLN A 815 -37.79 -39.18 57.27
CA GLN A 815 -37.57 -38.10 56.30
C GLN A 815 -37.11 -38.67 54.97
N GLN A 816 -37.45 -37.98 53.89
CA GLN A 816 -36.91 -38.31 52.58
C GLN A 816 -35.41 -37.97 52.55
N THR A 817 -34.61 -38.82 51.92
CA THR A 817 -33.16 -38.58 51.78
C THR A 817 -32.90 -37.36 50.90
N ALA A 818 -33.76 -37.13 49.90
CA ALA A 818 -33.83 -35.90 49.12
C ALA A 818 -35.25 -35.32 49.27
N PRO A 819 -35.42 -34.02 49.60
CA PRO A 819 -36.74 -33.41 49.70
C PRO A 819 -37.48 -33.51 48.36
N SER A 820 -38.69 -34.11 48.35
CA SER A 820 -39.53 -34.19 47.16
C SER A 820 -40.99 -33.93 47.50
N SER A 821 -41.63 -33.09 46.69
CA SER A 821 -43.08 -32.84 46.74
C SER A 821 -43.91 -33.99 46.15
N LYS A 822 -43.24 -35.00 45.59
CA LYS A 822 -43.88 -36.18 45.01
C LYS A 822 -44.35 -37.17 46.08
N TRP A 823 -43.90 -37.08 47.33
CA TRP A 823 -44.21 -38.09 48.35
C TRP A 823 -44.50 -37.47 49.71
N MET A 824 -45.47 -38.03 50.43
CA MET A 824 -45.77 -37.67 51.81
C MET A 824 -45.43 -38.84 52.75
N ILE A 825 -44.82 -38.54 53.90
CA ILE A 825 -44.44 -39.55 54.90
C ILE A 825 -45.19 -39.29 56.20
N ALA A 826 -45.76 -40.34 56.79
CA ALA A 826 -46.30 -40.35 58.14
C ALA A 826 -45.65 -41.47 58.97
N VAL A 827 -45.54 -41.25 60.28
CA VAL A 827 -44.96 -42.19 61.25
C VAL A 827 -45.97 -42.42 62.37
N GLU A 828 -46.31 -43.68 62.63
CA GLU A 828 -47.33 -44.05 63.60
C GLU A 828 -46.85 -45.20 64.52
N PRO A 829 -46.63 -44.97 65.84
CA PRO A 829 -46.57 -43.68 66.55
C PRO A 829 -45.21 -42.96 66.42
N LEU A 830 -45.19 -41.62 66.57
CA LEU A 830 -43.97 -40.79 66.55
C LEU A 830 -43.02 -41.04 67.74
N ALA A 831 -43.54 -41.60 68.84
CA ALA A 831 -42.72 -42.00 69.98
C ALA A 831 -43.35 -43.21 70.68
N THR A 832 -42.51 -44.05 71.28
CA THR A 832 -43.00 -45.17 72.08
C THR A 832 -42.04 -45.58 73.20
N ALA A 833 -42.60 -45.99 74.34
CA ALA A 833 -41.88 -46.70 75.39
C ALA A 833 -41.89 -48.21 75.10
N ILE A 834 -40.74 -48.86 75.33
CA ILE A 834 -40.55 -50.30 75.14
C ILE A 834 -39.81 -50.85 76.35
N ASP A 835 -40.40 -51.85 77.00
CA ASP A 835 -39.80 -52.51 78.17
C ASP A 835 -38.48 -53.21 77.84
N GLY A 836 -37.69 -53.50 78.87
CA GLY A 836 -36.39 -54.14 78.70
C GLY A 836 -36.50 -55.47 77.93
N ARG A 837 -35.64 -55.67 76.92
CA ARG A 837 -35.59 -56.86 76.05
C ARG A 837 -36.85 -57.12 75.20
N GLN A 838 -37.86 -56.26 75.25
CA GLN A 838 -39.08 -56.37 74.46
C GLN A 838 -38.96 -55.65 73.11
N SER A 839 -39.92 -55.90 72.22
CA SER A 839 -40.03 -55.24 70.92
C SER A 839 -41.42 -54.66 70.68
N LYS A 840 -41.53 -53.63 69.86
CA LYS A 840 -42.80 -53.03 69.45
C LYS A 840 -42.77 -52.60 68.00
N THR A 841 -43.89 -52.75 67.30
CA THR A 841 -44.02 -52.36 65.89
C THR A 841 -44.43 -50.89 65.75
N VAL A 842 -43.82 -50.21 64.78
CA VAL A 842 -44.10 -48.84 64.34
C VAL A 842 -44.30 -48.88 62.83
N GLN A 843 -45.29 -48.14 62.32
CA GLN A 843 -45.56 -48.07 60.89
C GLN A 843 -45.02 -46.79 60.28
N ILE A 844 -44.40 -46.92 59.10
CA ILE A 844 -43.95 -45.81 58.26
C ILE A 844 -44.76 -45.85 56.98
N ILE A 845 -45.57 -44.82 56.76
CA ILE A 845 -46.53 -44.77 55.66
C ILE A 845 -46.03 -43.76 54.64
N VAL A 846 -45.78 -44.23 53.42
CA VAL A 846 -45.32 -43.40 52.29
C VAL A 846 -46.43 -43.34 51.25
N THR A 847 -46.92 -42.13 50.97
CA THR A 847 -48.07 -41.86 50.08
C THR A 847 -47.62 -41.07 48.85
N PRO A 848 -47.87 -41.56 47.62
CA PRO A 848 -47.68 -40.79 46.38
C PRO A 848 -48.55 -39.51 46.35
N THR A 849 -48.08 -38.45 45.69
CA THR A 849 -48.89 -37.27 45.33
C THR A 849 -49.22 -37.27 43.85
N ASN A 850 -50.10 -36.36 43.41
CA ASN A 850 -50.48 -36.24 41.98
C ASN A 850 -49.30 -35.85 41.06
N ASN A 851 -48.17 -35.41 41.64
CA ASN A 851 -46.95 -35.05 40.92
C ASN A 851 -46.09 -36.26 40.55
N ASN A 852 -46.45 -37.45 41.01
CA ASN A 852 -45.74 -38.66 40.64
C ASN A 852 -45.94 -39.07 39.17
N GLU A 853 -44.92 -39.72 38.64
CA GLU A 853 -44.83 -40.32 37.31
C GLU A 853 -44.59 -41.82 37.43
N SER A 854 -44.77 -42.53 36.31
CA SER A 854 -44.45 -43.96 36.20
C SER A 854 -42.99 -44.21 36.60
N LYS A 855 -42.73 -45.27 37.38
CA LYS A 855 -41.39 -45.63 37.89
C LYS A 855 -40.74 -44.63 38.86
N ASP A 856 -41.46 -43.60 39.31
CA ASP A 856 -40.95 -42.72 40.37
C ASP A 856 -40.72 -43.53 41.64
N TRP A 857 -39.64 -43.20 42.36
CA TRP A 857 -39.31 -43.81 43.63
C TRP A 857 -38.88 -42.75 44.65
N THR A 858 -38.92 -43.11 45.93
CA THR A 858 -38.36 -42.29 47.01
C THR A 858 -37.66 -43.15 48.04
N GLN A 859 -36.60 -42.60 48.61
CA GLN A 859 -35.85 -43.20 49.70
C GLN A 859 -36.15 -42.46 51.00
N VAL A 860 -36.71 -43.19 51.96
CA VAL A 860 -37.06 -42.69 53.30
C VAL A 860 -36.09 -43.23 54.33
N THR A 861 -35.41 -42.34 55.03
CA THR A 861 -34.53 -42.71 56.15
C THR A 861 -35.30 -42.50 57.45
N VAL A 862 -35.49 -43.60 58.18
CA VAL A 862 -36.18 -43.60 59.47
C VAL A 862 -35.13 -43.60 60.56
N HIS A 863 -35.12 -42.54 61.34
CA HIS A 863 -34.24 -42.28 62.46
C HIS A 863 -34.97 -42.62 63.77
N VAL A 864 -34.38 -43.51 64.56
CA VAL A 864 -34.87 -43.88 65.88
C VAL A 864 -33.81 -43.54 66.90
N LYS A 865 -34.14 -42.62 67.81
CA LYS A 865 -33.25 -42.21 68.89
C LYS A 865 -33.91 -42.46 70.23
N LYS A 866 -33.11 -42.81 71.23
CA LYS A 866 -33.57 -42.84 72.61
C LYS A 866 -33.81 -41.40 73.09
N THR A 867 -34.94 -41.14 73.74
CA THR A 867 -35.27 -39.82 74.30
C THR A 867 -34.13 -39.32 75.20
N GLY A 868 -33.65 -38.09 74.94
CA GLY A 868 -32.56 -37.44 75.68
C GLY A 868 -31.13 -37.87 75.30
N LYS A 869 -30.93 -38.67 74.24
CA LYS A 869 -29.58 -39.02 73.72
C LYS A 869 -29.40 -38.59 72.26
N LYS A 870 -28.17 -38.20 71.89
CA LYS A 870 -27.82 -37.77 70.52
C LYS A 870 -27.66 -38.94 69.54
N LYS A 871 -27.30 -40.14 70.03
CA LYS A 871 -27.04 -41.31 69.17
C LYS A 871 -28.35 -41.84 68.60
N THR A 872 -28.41 -41.91 67.27
CA THR A 872 -29.58 -42.28 66.48
C THR A 872 -29.25 -43.51 65.64
N GLU A 873 -30.10 -44.52 65.67
CA GLU A 873 -30.03 -45.64 64.72
C GLU A 873 -30.94 -45.32 63.53
N TYR A 874 -30.61 -45.77 62.34
CA TYR A 874 -31.41 -45.50 61.16
C TYR A 874 -31.62 -46.74 60.31
N ILE A 875 -32.71 -46.75 59.55
CA ILE A 875 -32.97 -47.71 58.49
C ILE A 875 -33.49 -46.98 57.26
N THR A 876 -33.05 -47.43 56.10
CA THR A 876 -33.49 -46.89 54.80
C THR A 876 -34.58 -47.78 54.22
N LEU A 877 -35.66 -47.15 53.76
CA LEU A 877 -36.82 -47.76 53.09
C LEU A 877 -36.97 -47.16 51.70
N ILE A 878 -37.43 -47.96 50.73
CA ILE A 878 -37.65 -47.51 49.35
C ILE A 878 -39.11 -47.78 48.97
N ALA A 879 -39.82 -46.74 48.54
CA ALA A 879 -41.14 -46.87 47.92
C ALA A 879 -41.04 -46.51 46.44
N MET A 880 -41.65 -47.31 45.56
CA MET A 880 -41.61 -47.10 44.12
C MET A 880 -42.99 -47.30 43.48
N ILE A 881 -43.27 -46.55 42.43
CA ILE A 881 -44.49 -46.67 41.62
C ILE A 881 -44.24 -47.64 40.49
N LYS A 882 -45.15 -48.60 40.32
CA LYS A 882 -45.13 -49.56 39.20
C LYS A 882 -45.09 -48.86 37.85
N GLU A 883 -44.58 -49.56 36.83
CA GLU A 883 -44.67 -49.08 35.46
C GLU A 883 -46.14 -49.02 35.01
N GLY A 884 -46.70 -47.81 34.96
CA GLY A 884 -48.08 -47.59 34.55
C GLY A 884 -48.24 -47.08 33.13
N LYS A 885 -49.43 -47.33 32.56
CA LYS A 885 -49.87 -46.81 31.26
C LYS A 885 -51.10 -45.92 31.45
N THR A 886 -51.19 -44.88 30.64
CA THR A 886 -52.39 -44.04 30.53
C THR A 886 -53.40 -44.71 29.62
N LEU A 887 -54.68 -44.65 29.97
CA LEU A 887 -55.75 -45.28 29.18
C LEU A 887 -56.95 -44.35 29.15
N LEU A 888 -56.95 -43.45 28.16
CA LEU A 888 -57.99 -42.44 27.99
C LEU A 888 -59.19 -43.01 27.22
N LYS A 889 -60.38 -42.80 27.77
CA LYS A 889 -61.65 -43.16 27.14
C LYS A 889 -62.55 -41.94 27.02
N LEU A 890 -63.11 -41.71 25.84
CA LEU A 890 -64.10 -40.67 25.59
C LEU A 890 -65.50 -41.28 25.67
N ASP A 891 -66.31 -40.79 26.59
CA ASP A 891 -67.69 -41.25 26.83
C ASP A 891 -68.67 -40.05 26.85
N ASN A 892 -69.97 -40.35 26.82
CA ASN A 892 -71.07 -39.38 27.03
C ASN A 892 -71.09 -38.17 26.07
N VAL A 893 -70.74 -38.36 24.80
CA VAL A 893 -70.83 -37.26 23.80
C VAL A 893 -72.29 -36.94 23.48
N SER A 894 -72.71 -35.70 23.75
CA SER A 894 -74.07 -35.22 23.50
C SER A 894 -74.08 -33.76 23.03
N HIS A 895 -75.18 -33.32 22.41
CA HIS A 895 -75.34 -31.96 21.89
C HIS A 895 -76.64 -31.33 22.38
N TRP A 896 -76.60 -30.04 22.73
CA TRP A 896 -77.77 -29.27 23.13
C TRP A 896 -77.77 -27.86 22.53
N PRO A 897 -78.90 -27.39 21.95
CA PRO A 897 -80.14 -28.14 21.69
C PRO A 897 -79.92 -29.24 20.63
N THR A 898 -80.79 -30.25 20.61
CA THR A 898 -80.73 -31.36 19.63
C THR A 898 -81.32 -30.98 18.27
N VAL A 899 -82.20 -29.99 18.25
CA VAL A 899 -82.76 -29.37 17.05
C VAL A 899 -82.37 -27.90 17.07
N PHE A 900 -81.78 -27.41 15.98
CA PHE A 900 -81.24 -26.06 15.86
C PHE A 900 -81.30 -25.55 14.43
N ASN A 901 -81.40 -24.24 14.27
CA ASN A 901 -81.34 -23.55 12.98
C ASN A 901 -79.91 -23.08 12.64
N PRO A 902 -79.58 -22.88 11.36
CA PRO A 902 -78.31 -22.26 10.97
C PRO A 902 -78.13 -20.90 11.66
N GLY A 903 -76.98 -20.69 12.30
CA GLY A 903 -76.65 -19.50 13.08
C GLY A 903 -76.88 -19.65 14.60
N GLU A 904 -77.56 -20.70 15.06
CA GLU A 904 -77.78 -20.94 16.49
C GLU A 904 -76.56 -21.56 17.18
N LYS A 905 -76.40 -21.26 18.47
CA LYS A 905 -75.33 -21.82 19.31
C LYS A 905 -75.75 -23.20 19.84
N VAL A 906 -74.93 -24.20 19.54
CA VAL A 906 -75.04 -25.58 20.04
C VAL A 906 -73.85 -25.90 20.93
N THR A 907 -74.07 -26.56 22.05
CA THR A 907 -73.02 -27.00 22.96
C THR A 907 -72.85 -28.51 22.86
N THR A 908 -71.61 -28.97 22.66
CA THR A 908 -71.25 -30.38 22.77
C THR A 908 -70.70 -30.66 24.15
N SER A 909 -71.25 -31.64 24.86
CA SER A 909 -70.73 -32.12 26.15
C SER A 909 -70.08 -33.48 25.95
N CYS A 910 -68.94 -33.74 26.59
CA CYS A 910 -68.29 -35.06 26.63
C CYS A 910 -67.51 -35.28 27.93
N SER A 911 -67.34 -36.55 28.32
CA SER A 911 -66.56 -36.96 29.48
C SER A 911 -65.33 -37.73 29.02
N ILE A 912 -64.16 -37.44 29.60
CA ILE A 912 -62.91 -38.16 29.33
C ILE A 912 -62.48 -38.83 30.62
N SER A 913 -62.45 -40.16 30.66
CA SER A 913 -61.93 -40.92 31.81
C SER A 913 -60.51 -41.40 31.56
N ASN A 914 -59.65 -41.34 32.57
CA ASN A 914 -58.37 -42.02 32.55
C ASN A 914 -58.47 -43.32 33.36
N ASN A 915 -58.67 -44.43 32.65
CA ASN A 915 -58.72 -45.77 33.21
C ASN A 915 -57.32 -46.40 33.34
N GLY A 916 -56.27 -45.61 33.13
CA GLY A 916 -54.87 -46.02 33.26
C GLY A 916 -54.40 -46.04 34.71
N THR A 917 -53.20 -46.58 34.94
CA THR A 917 -52.59 -46.71 36.27
C THR A 917 -51.71 -45.53 36.67
N VAL A 918 -51.53 -44.55 35.77
CA VAL A 918 -50.81 -43.29 36.01
C VAL A 918 -51.59 -42.09 35.44
N SER A 919 -51.31 -40.89 35.93
CA SER A 919 -51.96 -39.64 35.49
C SER A 919 -51.66 -39.34 34.02
N ALA A 920 -52.69 -39.05 33.22
CA ALA A 920 -52.55 -38.59 31.85
C ALA A 920 -52.37 -37.06 31.83
N ARG A 921 -51.19 -36.60 31.42
CA ARG A 921 -50.80 -35.19 31.43
C ARG A 921 -50.83 -34.61 30.02
N ASN A 922 -51.16 -33.32 29.89
CA ASN A 922 -51.19 -32.60 28.60
C ASN A 922 -52.12 -33.21 27.55
N VAL A 923 -53.24 -33.82 27.99
CA VAL A 923 -54.21 -34.41 27.07
C VAL A 923 -54.88 -33.29 26.27
N LYS A 924 -54.58 -33.23 24.98
CA LYS A 924 -55.16 -32.27 24.04
C LYS A 924 -56.43 -32.84 23.43
N VAL A 925 -57.53 -32.14 23.68
CA VAL A 925 -58.87 -32.45 23.20
C VAL A 925 -59.19 -31.53 22.04
N PHE A 926 -59.09 -32.05 20.82
CA PHE A 926 -59.37 -31.30 19.60
C PHE A 926 -60.83 -31.46 19.20
N PHE A 927 -61.51 -30.33 18.96
CA PHE A 927 -62.88 -30.29 18.49
C PHE A 927 -62.93 -29.81 17.04
N TYR A 928 -63.50 -30.64 16.16
CA TYR A 928 -63.69 -30.34 14.75
C TYR A 928 -65.17 -30.24 14.42
N LEU A 929 -65.53 -29.24 13.61
CA LEU A 929 -66.85 -29.09 13.01
C LEU A 929 -66.69 -29.09 11.48
N ASN A 930 -67.32 -30.03 10.80
CA ASN A 930 -67.25 -30.20 9.34
C ASN A 930 -65.81 -30.25 8.82
N GLY A 931 -64.95 -31.03 9.51
CA GLY A 931 -63.55 -31.22 9.13
C GLY A 931 -62.61 -30.07 9.50
N LYS A 932 -63.12 -28.91 9.94
CA LYS A 932 -62.28 -27.79 10.40
C LYS A 932 -62.15 -27.80 11.92
N GLN A 933 -60.93 -27.68 12.43
CA GLN A 933 -60.69 -27.50 13.87
C GLN A 933 -61.32 -26.19 14.32
N LYS A 934 -62.11 -26.24 15.40
CA LYS A 934 -62.75 -25.05 15.98
C LYS A 934 -62.22 -24.72 17.36
N ASN A 935 -61.83 -25.73 18.14
CA ASN A 935 -61.31 -25.52 19.50
C ASN A 935 -60.30 -26.61 19.89
N MET A 936 -59.47 -26.31 20.88
CA MET A 936 -58.53 -27.22 21.53
C MET A 936 -58.49 -26.90 23.02
N VAL A 937 -58.65 -27.92 23.87
CA VAL A 937 -58.54 -27.79 25.33
C VAL A 937 -57.48 -28.76 25.82
N GLU A 938 -56.63 -28.33 26.74
CA GLU A 938 -55.60 -29.14 27.38
C GLU A 938 -56.02 -29.48 28.81
N VAL A 939 -55.93 -30.77 29.19
CA VAL A 939 -56.42 -31.26 30.48
C VAL A 939 -55.43 -32.28 31.05
N THR A 940 -55.27 -32.29 32.39
CA THR A 940 -54.56 -33.35 33.11
C THR A 940 -55.59 -34.17 33.88
N ILE A 941 -55.61 -35.49 33.67
CA ILE A 941 -56.60 -36.40 34.23
C ILE A 941 -55.86 -37.45 35.08
N PRO A 942 -55.95 -37.36 36.43
CA PRO A 942 -55.33 -38.35 37.31
C PRO A 942 -55.86 -39.77 37.04
N ALA A 943 -55.07 -40.79 37.42
CA ALA A 943 -55.51 -42.19 37.31
C ALA A 943 -56.86 -42.41 38.00
N GLY A 944 -57.79 -43.11 37.34
CA GLY A 944 -59.14 -43.41 37.83
C GLY A 944 -60.12 -42.23 37.87
N ASN A 945 -59.73 -41.04 37.41
CA ASN A 945 -60.59 -39.85 37.42
C ASN A 945 -61.20 -39.54 36.06
N ILE A 946 -62.22 -38.66 36.06
CA ILE A 946 -62.99 -38.22 34.88
C ILE A 946 -62.90 -36.70 34.76
N ALA A 947 -62.74 -36.19 33.54
CA ALA A 947 -62.86 -34.78 33.21
C ALA A 947 -64.05 -34.54 32.27
N ASP A 948 -64.97 -33.66 32.67
CA ASP A 948 -66.13 -33.27 31.86
C ASP A 948 -65.86 -31.97 31.10
N LEU A 949 -66.17 -31.95 29.80
CA LEU A 949 -65.94 -30.82 28.90
C LEU A 949 -67.23 -30.38 28.21
N GLN A 950 -67.38 -29.05 28.05
CA GLN A 950 -68.47 -28.44 27.31
C GLN A 950 -67.92 -27.47 26.26
N ILE A 951 -68.23 -27.71 24.99
CA ILE A 951 -67.66 -26.99 23.85
C ILE A 951 -68.78 -26.37 23.01
N PRO A 952 -68.96 -25.03 23.03
CA PRO A 952 -69.94 -24.36 22.21
C PRO A 952 -69.47 -24.17 20.76
N TRP A 953 -70.40 -24.27 19.81
CA TRP A 953 -70.19 -24.02 18.38
C TRP A 953 -71.45 -23.44 17.72
N ILE A 954 -71.31 -22.85 16.54
CA ILE A 954 -72.43 -22.24 15.79
C ILE A 954 -72.84 -23.18 14.65
N ALA A 955 -74.14 -23.50 14.56
CA ALA A 955 -74.68 -24.36 13.53
C ALA A 955 -74.56 -23.73 12.14
N VAL A 956 -74.04 -24.47 11.16
CA VAL A 956 -74.01 -24.03 9.76
C VAL A 956 -75.14 -24.67 8.95
N LYS A 957 -75.51 -24.04 7.83
CA LYS A 957 -76.52 -24.58 6.91
C LYS A 957 -76.04 -25.93 6.37
N GLY A 958 -76.90 -26.96 6.47
CA GLY A 958 -76.60 -28.33 6.02
C GLY A 958 -76.15 -29.25 7.15
N LYS A 959 -75.46 -30.35 6.82
CA LYS A 959 -75.00 -31.34 7.79
C LYS A 959 -73.84 -30.77 8.63
N ASN A 960 -73.96 -30.90 9.96
CA ASN A 960 -72.92 -30.52 10.92
C ASN A 960 -72.31 -31.81 11.51
N GLN A 961 -71.10 -32.16 11.09
CA GLN A 961 -70.35 -33.31 11.57
C GLN A 961 -69.35 -32.87 12.65
N VAL A 962 -69.59 -33.31 13.87
CA VAL A 962 -68.68 -33.09 15.00
C VAL A 962 -67.70 -34.26 15.11
N ARG A 963 -66.42 -33.96 15.31
CA ARG A 963 -65.39 -34.96 15.64
C ARG A 963 -64.55 -34.46 16.81
N ILE A 964 -64.42 -35.30 17.84
CA ILE A 964 -63.55 -35.05 18.99
C ILE A 964 -62.36 -36.01 18.87
N ARG A 965 -61.14 -35.50 19.02
CA ARG A 965 -59.92 -36.30 19.00
C ARG A 965 -59.10 -36.02 20.26
N LEU A 966 -58.73 -37.09 20.95
CA LEU A 966 -57.78 -37.04 22.07
C LEU A 966 -56.37 -37.28 21.53
N LYS A 967 -55.42 -36.50 22.02
CA LYS A 967 -53.98 -36.73 21.82
C LYS A 967 -53.29 -36.48 23.16
N GLU A 968 -52.64 -37.49 23.67
CA GLU A 968 -51.68 -37.35 24.77
C GLU A 968 -50.31 -36.93 24.23
#